data_AF-A0A1I0PQG4-F1
#
_entry.id   AF-A0A1I0PQG4-F1
#
_cell.length_a   1.000
_cell.length_b   1.000
_cell.length_c   1.000
_cell.angle_alpha   90.00
_cell.angle_beta   90.00
_cell.angle_gamma   90.00
#
_symmetry.space_group_name_H-M   'P 1'
#
loop_
_entity.id
_entity.type
_entity.pdbx_description
1 polymer ?
#
loop_
_entity_poly.entity_id
_entity_poly.type
_entity_poly.pdbx_seq_one_letter_code
_entity_poly.pdbx_strand_id
1 'polypeptide(L)'
;MKKRRAFLMNSTAILLLIPLMLLLATYEDVSSQIIMSQSERTQVERTYRVVSYVEMDFQRTLEISGKRAIVTVVDYIANTRDFLDPNDPDGMANATIRDLVLFGQSPQVASNYSERLMRDQTVLGWLGNMSTELRKQGYELKIANRTIAEIEAMSVSQRSSFLRSSIELTVAPLDAFRIVIRARIKDVTISDVSGKVVYTGPIPRENYVYSIISIENLEDPIFSALTYGRYYRSIEPCEYTFPELMDRPVKTLYGNGTSTSDHVLGKYSSTAWDTGHIFYGNSYPGDGADGYVLRSGDITGITAPIIVNTTINGVPISPLEIFNDDDVGVLVFGNVSATNHWCGSNYKWRVNITIPSYADGSLVLLKIPASIFPGIYHTDGTASMMIYEKSDIACTPVPFWIEYWGTSYVWIWIRASGTDYSIYFTDSPSYATDGYNKEYLFWLIDTFDGTSINPVLWSSLADAYLDGNGHLVVPGGTEKLALQTVNAIDGAFFVRFRMKPDSTALDFDGGVETEFNYTETQALGNYLKVIVRYDGPELIDTTNVQVPIRLSAANISGINADPATNRAEILTYSDPLLQNRIPFWIEYWDTAGAQIWVKTNLTYTGRTWSNGWVYHYNATVYIKYNTGTLTRGDGNQVFEFFDDFTGTTLDTGKWDTHGNPTVSNGYLRLPSRSWIWSKATFPSTYIMDIRGKLVDNPGIMWNIRRSTGWGRIEDINYYGDGRGYLWWFNVLTSNWIGWYDSSTTEYTLNSFQNIELRVTPFWTDIYQFSDWTNKALRSSYNAGASNNRAVGLEQWNGGPSEYDWVFVRKYLEDEYLSYTITQAGGTQTTTETEKVQFIDDNPGFSDHNEDTLAILENWENSLVSDNPTTLSDYRRYQIVFTPVSGGVDLEFTDVDNPLRSATVRINKEPVSPTKVGIVIDSQPQGALINAAYFDWIVIGRMPYYTTDSVSSTTVESAPQTGSAYNARAYDLQPLISCIVDQKYFGTYNGISFFERLENSVTNHAKYFQLAKEMQDELGMKYGGEYYPIGLVSFMVPNADYDRKLFDIFNNFGITVEDGQSSVDYYFLNYYFGRMDKTPAYRVWGISYGTSALTGDLSVVPFFLDNQTAAAILGPTGAEDLLKR
;
A
#
# COMPACT_ATOMS: atom_id res chain seq x y z
N MET A 1 85.81 -127.70 0.12
CA MET A 1 85.17 -126.63 -0.69
C MET A 1 83.63 -126.64 -0.73
N LYS A 2 82.91 -127.72 -0.37
CA LYS A 2 81.43 -127.78 -0.51
C LYS A 2 80.57 -127.21 0.64
N LYS A 3 81.08 -127.11 1.89
CA LYS A 3 80.28 -126.61 3.05
C LYS A 3 80.11 -125.08 3.13
N ARG A 4 81.04 -124.29 2.59
CA ARG A 4 80.93 -122.81 2.57
C ARG A 4 79.88 -122.28 1.58
N ARG A 5 79.57 -123.02 0.51
CA ARG A 5 78.59 -122.59 -0.52
C ARG A 5 77.13 -122.74 -0.07
N ALA A 6 76.79 -123.75 0.74
CA ALA A 6 75.42 -123.96 1.22
C ALA A 6 75.00 -122.96 2.31
N PHE A 7 75.91 -122.60 3.23
CA PHE A 7 75.66 -121.56 4.23
C PHE A 7 75.54 -120.17 3.57
N LEU A 8 76.42 -119.85 2.61
CA LEU A 8 76.29 -118.62 1.83
C LEU A 8 74.97 -118.59 1.03
N MET A 9 74.55 -119.66 0.35
CA MET A 9 73.28 -119.65 -0.40
C MET A 9 72.03 -119.54 0.50
N ASN A 10 71.96 -120.24 1.64
CA ASN A 10 70.82 -120.12 2.56
C ASN A 10 70.81 -118.79 3.32
N SER A 11 71.96 -118.29 3.77
CA SER A 11 72.03 -116.96 4.39
C SER A 11 71.73 -115.86 3.37
N THR A 12 72.13 -115.99 2.10
CA THR A 12 71.76 -115.05 1.02
C THR A 12 70.27 -115.15 0.71
N ALA A 13 69.67 -116.34 0.72
CA ALA A 13 68.23 -116.51 0.53
C ALA A 13 67.42 -115.90 1.68
N ILE A 14 67.84 -116.06 2.94
CA ILE A 14 67.20 -115.41 4.10
C ILE A 14 67.44 -113.89 4.08
N LEU A 15 68.65 -113.43 3.72
CA LEU A 15 68.97 -112.01 3.54
C LEU A 15 68.23 -111.37 2.35
N LEU A 16 67.79 -112.15 1.36
CA LEU A 16 66.92 -111.69 0.27
C LEU A 16 65.43 -111.78 0.64
N LEU A 17 65.03 -112.78 1.43
CA LEU A 17 63.65 -112.97 1.89
C LEU A 17 63.21 -111.96 2.95
N ILE A 18 64.10 -111.51 3.83
CA ILE A 18 63.76 -110.48 4.84
C ILE A 18 63.36 -109.16 4.15
N PRO A 19 64.14 -108.59 3.21
CA PRO A 19 63.72 -107.45 2.40
C PRO A 19 62.45 -107.74 1.59
N LEU A 20 62.29 -108.95 1.04
CA LEU A 20 61.11 -109.30 0.24
C LEU A 20 59.83 -109.38 1.08
N MET A 21 59.90 -109.95 2.28
CA MET A 21 58.77 -110.00 3.22
C MET A 21 58.47 -108.62 3.82
N LEU A 22 59.51 -107.83 4.12
CA LEU A 22 59.33 -106.42 4.50
C LEU A 22 58.69 -105.62 3.38
N LEU A 23 59.09 -105.84 2.12
CA LEU A 23 58.50 -105.22 0.91
C LEU A 23 57.05 -105.67 0.73
N LEU A 24 56.72 -106.94 0.92
CA LEU A 24 55.34 -107.45 0.86
C LEU A 24 54.47 -106.87 1.97
N ALA A 25 54.95 -106.82 3.20
CA ALA A 25 54.22 -106.24 4.33
C ALA A 25 54.04 -104.72 4.17
N THR A 26 55.06 -103.99 3.69
CA THR A 26 54.90 -102.57 3.35
C THR A 26 54.01 -102.37 2.13
N TYR A 27 54.06 -103.24 1.12
CA TYR A 27 53.16 -103.15 -0.03
C TYR A 27 51.71 -103.42 0.37
N GLU A 28 51.45 -104.40 1.23
CA GLU A 28 50.11 -104.68 1.76
C GLU A 28 49.60 -103.49 2.59
N ASP A 29 50.39 -102.97 3.53
CA ASP A 29 50.02 -101.83 4.37
C ASP A 29 49.81 -100.55 3.53
N VAL A 30 50.72 -100.23 2.61
CA VAL A 30 50.58 -99.08 1.70
C VAL A 30 49.41 -99.27 0.74
N SER A 31 49.18 -100.47 0.20
CA SER A 31 48.04 -100.74 -0.69
C SER A 31 46.70 -100.66 0.06
N SER A 32 46.64 -101.15 1.29
CA SER A 32 45.47 -101.04 2.18
C SER A 32 45.19 -99.58 2.52
N GLN A 33 46.23 -98.81 2.89
CA GLN A 33 46.12 -97.37 3.12
C GLN A 33 45.71 -96.60 1.85
N ILE A 34 46.20 -96.99 0.67
CA ILE A 34 45.79 -96.40 -0.61
C ILE A 34 44.32 -96.75 -0.93
N ILE A 35 43.89 -98.00 -0.73
CA ILE A 35 42.50 -98.42 -0.99
C ILE A 35 41.55 -97.75 0.01
N MET A 36 41.90 -97.71 1.29
CA MET A 36 41.13 -96.99 2.31
C MET A 36 41.06 -95.49 2.01
N SER A 37 42.18 -94.84 1.72
CA SER A 37 42.19 -93.41 1.37
C SER A 37 41.48 -93.11 0.06
N GLN A 38 41.54 -93.98 -0.96
CA GLN A 38 40.76 -93.83 -2.20
C GLN A 38 39.26 -94.08 -1.97
N SER A 39 38.89 -95.05 -1.13
CA SER A 39 37.50 -95.30 -0.77
C SER A 39 36.92 -94.14 0.06
N GLU A 40 37.67 -93.63 1.03
CA GLU A 40 37.32 -92.45 1.82
C GLU A 40 37.21 -91.22 0.93
N ARG A 41 38.18 -91.00 0.01
CA ARG A 41 38.14 -89.90 -0.96
C ARG A 41 36.95 -90.01 -1.90
N THR A 42 36.64 -91.19 -2.41
CA THR A 42 35.47 -91.43 -3.27
C THR A 42 34.17 -91.20 -2.51
N GLN A 43 34.10 -91.62 -1.24
CA GLN A 43 32.95 -91.38 -0.38
C GLN A 43 32.76 -89.90 -0.08
N VAL A 44 33.84 -89.18 0.29
CA VAL A 44 33.83 -87.73 0.52
C VAL A 44 33.44 -86.97 -0.76
N GLU A 45 33.94 -87.38 -1.93
CA GLU A 45 33.59 -86.76 -3.20
C GLU A 45 32.11 -87.00 -3.57
N ARG A 46 31.59 -88.21 -3.33
CA ARG A 46 30.17 -88.53 -3.54
C ARG A 46 29.28 -87.71 -2.61
N THR A 47 29.64 -87.59 -1.34
CA THR A 47 28.96 -86.73 -0.36
C THR A 47 28.97 -85.27 -0.79
N TYR A 48 30.14 -84.75 -1.18
CA TYR A 48 30.30 -83.38 -1.65
C TYR A 48 29.40 -83.10 -2.87
N ARG A 49 29.35 -84.03 -3.83
CA ARG A 49 28.46 -83.92 -5.01
C ARG A 49 26.98 -83.93 -4.63
N VAL A 50 26.56 -84.78 -3.71
CA VAL A 50 25.17 -84.84 -3.22
C VAL A 50 24.77 -83.53 -2.53
N VAL A 51 25.59 -83.04 -1.60
CA VAL A 51 25.30 -81.78 -0.88
C VAL A 51 25.30 -80.60 -1.85
N SER A 52 26.27 -80.52 -2.77
CA SER A 52 26.31 -79.45 -3.80
C SER A 52 25.12 -79.50 -4.76
N TYR A 53 24.62 -80.69 -5.08
CA TYR A 53 23.41 -80.86 -5.89
C TYR A 53 22.18 -80.33 -5.14
N VAL A 54 22.02 -80.69 -3.86
CA VAL A 54 20.91 -80.18 -3.03
C VAL A 54 20.98 -78.66 -2.90
N GLU A 55 22.17 -78.08 -2.73
CA GLU A 55 22.37 -76.61 -2.67
C GLU A 55 21.94 -75.91 -3.96
N MET A 56 22.40 -76.41 -5.12
CA MET A 56 22.06 -75.83 -6.43
C MET A 56 20.57 -75.96 -6.76
N ASP A 57 19.98 -77.11 -6.42
CA ASP A 57 18.56 -77.36 -6.66
C ASP A 57 17.67 -76.58 -5.68
N PHE A 58 18.16 -76.31 -4.47
CA PHE A 58 17.50 -75.42 -3.53
C PHE A 58 17.43 -73.99 -4.09
N GLN A 59 18.51 -73.47 -4.68
CA GLN A 59 18.50 -72.16 -5.34
C GLN A 59 17.44 -72.07 -6.45
N ARG A 60 17.39 -73.09 -7.33
CA ARG A 60 16.40 -73.17 -8.42
C ARG A 60 14.98 -73.28 -7.89
N THR A 61 14.79 -74.03 -6.81
CA THR A 61 13.50 -74.15 -6.14
C THR A 61 13.02 -72.80 -5.66
N LEU A 62 13.87 -72.03 -4.97
CA LEU A 62 13.53 -70.68 -4.50
C LEU A 62 13.12 -69.75 -5.65
N GLU A 63 13.80 -69.84 -6.80
CA GLU A 63 13.43 -69.08 -8.00
C GLU A 63 12.03 -69.46 -8.52
N ILE A 64 11.76 -70.75 -8.69
CA ILE A 64 10.49 -71.25 -9.24
C ILE A 64 9.34 -70.97 -8.26
N SER A 65 9.51 -71.30 -6.99
CA SER A 65 8.49 -71.06 -5.96
C SER A 65 8.27 -69.57 -5.75
N GLY A 66 9.34 -68.76 -5.80
CA GLY A 66 9.26 -67.31 -5.68
C GLY A 66 8.46 -66.67 -6.82
N LYS A 67 8.78 -67.03 -8.07
CA LYS A 67 8.04 -66.56 -9.26
C LYS A 67 6.56 -66.92 -9.17
N ARG A 68 6.23 -68.15 -8.76
CA ARG A 68 4.84 -68.59 -8.57
C ARG A 68 4.15 -67.85 -7.43
N ALA A 69 4.82 -67.65 -6.30
CA ALA A 69 4.26 -66.92 -5.16
C ALA A 69 3.92 -65.48 -5.55
N ILE A 70 4.83 -64.77 -6.23
CA ILE A 70 4.60 -63.41 -6.71
C ILE A 70 3.41 -63.35 -7.67
N VAL A 71 3.37 -64.22 -8.70
CA VAL A 71 2.25 -64.28 -9.65
C VAL A 71 0.93 -64.63 -8.95
N THR A 72 0.97 -65.49 -7.94
CA THR A 72 -0.23 -65.85 -7.15
C THR A 72 -0.80 -64.64 -6.42
N VAL A 73 0.05 -63.83 -5.80
CA VAL A 73 -0.40 -62.62 -5.09
C VAL A 73 -0.93 -61.56 -6.06
N VAL A 74 -0.24 -61.34 -7.19
CA VAL A 74 -0.70 -60.40 -8.23
C VAL A 74 -2.05 -60.83 -8.80
N ASP A 75 -2.20 -62.10 -9.20
CA ASP A 75 -3.46 -62.65 -9.72
C ASP A 75 -4.59 -62.57 -8.68
N TYR A 76 -4.29 -62.84 -7.41
CA TYR A 76 -5.27 -62.67 -6.33
C TYR A 76 -5.76 -61.22 -6.26
N ILE A 77 -4.85 -60.25 -6.06
CA ILE A 77 -5.22 -58.83 -5.88
C ILE A 77 -5.93 -58.27 -7.12
N ALA A 78 -5.42 -58.57 -8.32
CA ALA A 78 -6.01 -58.06 -9.56
C ALA A 78 -7.47 -58.53 -9.77
N ASN A 79 -7.81 -59.75 -9.32
CA ASN A 79 -9.14 -60.33 -9.48
C ASN A 79 -10.09 -60.10 -8.29
N THR A 80 -9.58 -60.05 -7.05
CA THR A 80 -10.41 -59.90 -5.84
C THR A 80 -10.50 -58.46 -5.36
N ARG A 81 -9.49 -57.63 -5.66
CA ARG A 81 -9.31 -56.26 -5.16
C ARG A 81 -9.00 -56.18 -3.66
N ASP A 82 -8.73 -57.33 -3.05
CA ASP A 82 -8.33 -57.48 -1.66
C ASP A 82 -6.81 -57.39 -1.59
N PHE A 83 -6.31 -56.29 -1.02
CA PHE A 83 -4.88 -56.08 -0.81
C PHE A 83 -4.43 -56.78 0.48
N LEU A 84 -3.13 -57.06 0.56
CA LEU A 84 -2.52 -57.67 1.74
C LEU A 84 -2.58 -56.72 2.94
N ASP A 85 -2.77 -57.25 4.16
CA ASP A 85 -2.80 -56.42 5.37
C ASP A 85 -1.41 -55.93 5.77
N PRO A 86 -1.11 -54.62 5.64
CA PRO A 86 0.21 -54.07 5.99
C PRO A 86 0.47 -54.06 7.50
N ASN A 87 -0.57 -54.21 8.35
CA ASN A 87 -0.45 -54.10 9.80
C ASN A 87 -0.27 -55.45 10.50
N ASP A 88 -0.55 -56.55 9.80
CA ASP A 88 -0.28 -57.91 10.28
C ASP A 88 1.17 -58.29 9.92
N PRO A 89 2.08 -58.50 10.90
CA PRO A 89 3.46 -58.90 10.62
C PRO A 89 3.61 -60.20 9.81
N ASP A 90 2.60 -61.07 9.83
CA ASP A 90 2.52 -62.28 9.00
C ASP A 90 1.67 -62.09 7.73
N GLY A 91 0.99 -60.95 7.60
CA GLY A 91 0.18 -60.55 6.46
C GLY A 91 0.83 -59.57 5.49
N MET A 92 1.97 -58.99 5.87
CA MET A 92 2.81 -58.15 5.00
C MET A 92 3.26 -58.91 3.74
N ALA A 93 3.49 -58.20 2.64
CA ALA A 93 3.89 -58.75 1.35
C ALA A 93 5.09 -59.72 1.45
N ASN A 94 6.14 -59.36 2.18
CA ASN A 94 7.30 -60.23 2.36
C ASN A 94 6.98 -61.51 3.13
N ALA A 95 6.10 -61.45 4.14
CA ALA A 95 5.68 -62.60 4.93
C ALA A 95 4.72 -63.52 4.17
N THR A 96 3.77 -62.94 3.42
CA THR A 96 2.87 -63.68 2.53
C THR A 96 3.65 -64.43 1.45
N ILE A 97 4.58 -63.76 0.77
CA ILE A 97 5.41 -64.40 -0.27
C ILE A 97 6.30 -65.48 0.38
N ARG A 98 6.90 -65.24 1.55
CA ARG A 98 7.67 -66.24 2.31
C ARG A 98 6.86 -67.51 2.56
N ASP A 99 5.63 -67.38 3.06
CA ASP A 99 4.79 -68.52 3.41
C ASP A 99 4.33 -69.30 2.16
N LEU A 100 3.96 -68.58 1.08
CA LEU A 100 3.67 -69.20 -0.21
C LEU A 100 4.89 -69.97 -0.74
N VAL A 101 6.10 -69.38 -0.66
CA VAL A 101 7.34 -70.06 -1.06
C VAL A 101 7.59 -71.31 -0.22
N LEU A 102 7.42 -71.24 1.10
CA LEU A 102 7.70 -72.35 2.00
C LEU A 102 6.71 -73.50 1.85
N PHE A 103 5.40 -73.21 1.81
CA PHE A 103 4.35 -74.23 1.89
C PHE A 103 3.06 -73.93 1.10
N GLY A 104 3.04 -72.88 0.27
CA GLY A 104 2.00 -72.66 -0.74
C GLY A 104 0.67 -72.12 -0.25
N GLN A 105 0.59 -71.70 1.02
CA GLN A 105 -0.62 -71.14 1.63
C GLN A 105 -0.27 -69.91 2.46
N SER A 106 -1.18 -68.94 2.55
CA SER A 106 -1.07 -67.78 3.45
C SER A 106 -2.47 -67.37 3.91
N PRO A 107 -2.66 -66.89 5.15
CA PRO A 107 -3.96 -66.38 5.61
C PRO A 107 -4.50 -65.22 4.75
N GLN A 108 -3.63 -64.48 4.07
CA GLN A 108 -3.99 -63.32 3.25
C GLN A 108 -4.47 -63.66 1.84
N VAL A 109 -4.24 -64.90 1.38
CA VAL A 109 -4.59 -65.33 0.01
C VAL A 109 -5.54 -66.51 0.10
N ALA A 110 -6.72 -66.38 -0.52
CA ALA A 110 -7.71 -67.44 -0.51
C ALA A 110 -7.14 -68.75 -1.11
N SER A 111 -7.42 -69.88 -0.45
CA SER A 111 -6.78 -71.17 -0.76
C SER A 111 -7.01 -71.62 -2.20
N ASN A 112 -8.16 -71.30 -2.80
CA ASN A 112 -8.46 -71.62 -4.19
C ASN A 112 -7.50 -70.94 -5.19
N TYR A 113 -7.00 -69.73 -4.88
CA TYR A 113 -5.99 -69.05 -5.70
C TYR A 113 -4.61 -69.69 -5.49
N SER A 114 -4.21 -69.87 -4.23
CA SER A 114 -2.88 -70.39 -3.91
C SER A 114 -2.70 -71.84 -4.38
N GLU A 115 -3.71 -72.70 -4.23
CA GLU A 115 -3.68 -74.08 -4.72
C GLU A 115 -3.60 -74.15 -6.25
N ARG A 116 -4.32 -73.26 -6.96
CA ARG A 116 -4.38 -73.25 -8.43
C ARG A 116 -3.03 -72.91 -9.06
N LEU A 117 -2.29 -71.95 -8.49
CA LEU A 117 -1.07 -71.40 -9.06
C LEU A 117 0.21 -71.95 -8.41
N MET A 118 0.22 -72.29 -7.12
CA MET A 118 1.40 -72.88 -6.49
C MET A 118 1.57 -74.37 -6.84
N ARG A 119 0.50 -75.18 -6.88
CA ARG A 119 0.50 -76.62 -7.26
C ARG A 119 1.77 -77.40 -6.83
N ASP A 120 2.03 -77.43 -5.52
CA ASP A 120 3.17 -78.11 -4.88
C ASP A 120 4.58 -77.59 -5.24
N GLN A 121 4.69 -76.50 -6.00
CA GLN A 121 5.98 -75.85 -6.31
C GLN A 121 6.44 -74.96 -5.15
N THR A 122 6.71 -75.59 -4.01
CA THR A 122 7.08 -74.97 -2.74
C THR A 122 8.36 -75.61 -2.21
N VAL A 123 9.01 -74.98 -1.22
CA VAL A 123 10.16 -75.59 -0.54
C VAL A 123 9.76 -76.91 0.14
N LEU A 124 8.56 -77.00 0.73
CA LEU A 124 8.03 -78.24 1.29
C LEU A 124 7.87 -79.33 0.21
N GLY A 125 7.25 -79.00 -0.93
CA GLY A 125 7.09 -79.94 -2.04
C GLY A 125 8.43 -80.40 -2.62
N TRP A 126 9.39 -79.48 -2.74
CA TRP A 126 10.76 -79.82 -3.11
C TRP A 126 11.44 -80.72 -2.10
N LEU A 127 11.31 -80.45 -0.79
CA LEU A 127 11.86 -81.33 0.26
C LEU A 127 11.29 -82.74 0.16
N GLY A 128 10.00 -82.90 -0.14
CA GLY A 128 9.36 -84.20 -0.39
C GLY A 128 9.96 -84.94 -1.58
N ASN A 129 10.13 -84.23 -2.71
CA ASN A 129 10.73 -84.77 -3.94
C ASN A 129 12.21 -85.13 -3.74
N MET A 130 12.98 -84.24 -3.11
CA MET A 130 14.41 -84.42 -2.82
C MET A 130 14.64 -85.57 -1.84
N SER A 131 13.82 -85.66 -0.78
CA SER A 131 13.84 -86.80 0.16
C SER A 131 13.60 -88.13 -0.56
N THR A 132 12.64 -88.15 -1.49
CA THR A 132 12.35 -89.34 -2.30
C THR A 132 13.53 -89.72 -3.20
N GLU A 133 14.15 -88.75 -3.85
CA GLU A 133 15.29 -88.98 -4.73
C GLU A 133 16.55 -89.41 -3.96
N LEU A 134 16.84 -88.77 -2.83
CA LEU A 134 17.92 -89.18 -1.93
C LEU A 134 17.71 -90.59 -1.40
N ARG A 135 16.47 -90.98 -1.07
CA ARG A 135 16.13 -92.35 -0.66
C ARG A 135 16.43 -93.38 -1.75
N LYS A 136 16.14 -93.10 -3.03
CA LYS A 136 16.52 -93.97 -4.15
C LYS A 136 18.04 -94.15 -4.27
N GLN A 137 18.80 -93.12 -3.89
CA GLN A 137 20.27 -93.14 -3.90
C GLN A 137 20.88 -93.74 -2.62
N GLY A 138 20.05 -94.17 -1.66
CA GLY A 138 20.48 -94.78 -0.41
C GLY A 138 20.76 -93.79 0.73
N TYR A 139 20.17 -92.59 0.69
CA TYR A 139 20.30 -91.56 1.72
C TYR A 139 18.94 -91.16 2.33
N GLU A 140 18.94 -90.75 3.59
CA GLU A 140 17.79 -90.20 4.31
C GLU A 140 18.06 -88.75 4.71
N LEU A 141 17.12 -87.85 4.36
CA LEU A 141 17.17 -86.43 4.70
C LEU A 141 16.30 -86.14 5.93
N LYS A 142 16.88 -85.48 6.93
CA LYS A 142 16.21 -84.97 8.12
C LYS A 142 16.46 -83.48 8.31
N ILE A 143 15.46 -82.78 8.81
CA ILE A 143 15.57 -81.38 9.25
C ILE A 143 15.20 -81.33 10.73
N ALA A 144 16.05 -80.74 11.56
CA ALA A 144 15.88 -80.69 13.02
C ALA A 144 15.50 -82.07 13.62
N ASN A 145 16.20 -83.12 13.15
CA ASN A 145 16.01 -84.53 13.52
C ASN A 145 14.62 -85.14 13.20
N ARG A 146 13.87 -84.54 12.28
CA ARG A 146 12.61 -85.11 11.76
C ARG A 146 12.75 -85.47 10.29
N THR A 147 12.19 -86.61 9.90
CA THR A 147 12.08 -87.02 8.49
C THR A 147 11.07 -86.14 7.77
N ILE A 148 11.21 -85.98 6.45
CA ILE A 148 10.25 -85.18 5.66
C ILE A 148 8.82 -85.72 5.76
N ALA A 149 8.64 -87.05 5.84
CA ALA A 149 7.32 -87.66 6.01
C ALA A 149 6.66 -87.30 7.36
N GLU A 150 7.44 -87.16 8.43
CA GLU A 150 6.92 -86.69 9.73
C GLU A 150 6.50 -85.22 9.68
N ILE A 151 7.18 -84.40 8.87
CA ILE A 151 6.85 -82.98 8.65
C ILE A 151 5.56 -82.86 7.83
N GLU A 152 5.41 -83.65 6.77
CA GLU A 152 4.19 -83.73 5.94
C GLU A 152 2.97 -84.26 6.71
N ALA A 153 3.17 -85.07 7.75
CA ALA A 153 2.09 -85.57 8.61
C ALA A 153 1.61 -84.57 9.67
N MET A 154 2.32 -83.45 9.90
CA MET A 154 1.91 -82.42 10.86
C MET A 154 0.62 -81.71 10.43
N SER A 155 -0.14 -81.18 11.39
CA SER A 155 -1.24 -80.25 11.07
C SER A 155 -0.70 -78.99 10.38
N VAL A 156 -1.54 -78.28 9.63
CA VAL A 156 -1.14 -77.07 8.87
C VAL A 156 -0.44 -76.03 9.76
N SER A 157 -0.97 -75.77 10.97
CA SER A 157 -0.39 -74.81 11.90
C SER A 157 0.94 -75.29 12.50
N GLN A 158 1.04 -76.57 12.87
CA GLN A 158 2.29 -77.15 13.38
C GLN A 158 3.38 -77.14 12.31
N ARG A 159 3.02 -77.49 11.07
CA ARG A 159 3.93 -77.53 9.93
C ARG A 159 4.47 -76.13 9.59
N SER A 160 3.60 -75.14 9.54
CA SER A 160 3.97 -73.75 9.23
C SER A 160 4.95 -73.20 10.27
N SER A 161 4.67 -73.39 11.55
CA SER A 161 5.58 -73.00 12.65
C SER A 161 6.92 -73.75 12.62
N PHE A 162 6.90 -75.05 12.29
CA PHE A 162 8.12 -75.85 12.15
C PHE A 162 8.99 -75.35 10.99
N LEU A 163 8.40 -75.09 9.82
CA LEU A 163 9.14 -74.63 8.64
C LEU A 163 9.72 -73.23 8.84
N ARG A 164 8.93 -72.28 9.39
CA ARG A 164 9.41 -70.92 9.70
C ARG A 164 10.58 -70.89 10.70
N SER A 165 10.66 -71.87 11.61
CA SER A 165 11.76 -71.96 12.58
C SER A 165 12.98 -72.73 12.05
N SER A 166 12.78 -73.69 11.15
CA SER A 166 13.84 -74.55 10.62
C SER A 166 14.52 -73.99 9.36
N ILE A 167 13.83 -73.11 8.63
CA ILE A 167 14.30 -72.46 7.41
C ILE A 167 14.28 -70.95 7.62
N GLU A 168 15.46 -70.34 7.65
CA GLU A 168 15.57 -68.88 7.56
C GLU A 168 15.28 -68.49 6.13
N LEU A 169 14.14 -67.83 5.89
CA LEU A 169 13.78 -67.34 4.56
C LEU A 169 13.35 -65.89 4.67
N THR A 170 14.12 -65.04 4.00
CA THR A 170 13.88 -63.60 3.89
C THR A 170 13.49 -63.30 2.46
N VAL A 171 12.36 -62.62 2.29
CA VAL A 171 11.92 -62.06 1.01
C VAL A 171 12.03 -60.54 1.12
N ALA A 172 12.66 -59.90 0.14
CA ALA A 172 12.87 -58.46 0.15
C ALA A 172 12.83 -57.89 -1.26
N PRO A 173 12.41 -56.63 -1.44
CA PRO A 173 12.80 -55.88 -2.64
C PRO A 173 14.32 -55.81 -2.70
N LEU A 174 14.89 -56.03 -3.87
CA LEU A 174 16.32 -55.89 -4.12
C LEU A 174 16.61 -54.51 -4.69
N ASP A 175 15.84 -54.13 -5.70
CA ASP A 175 15.75 -52.82 -6.32
C ASP A 175 14.29 -52.63 -6.78
N ALA A 176 13.99 -51.56 -7.52
CA ALA A 176 12.63 -51.27 -7.99
C ALA A 176 12.04 -52.39 -8.86
N PHE A 177 12.85 -53.11 -9.62
CA PHE A 177 12.41 -54.09 -10.62
C PHE A 177 12.75 -55.54 -10.25
N ARG A 178 13.36 -55.79 -9.09
CA ARG A 178 13.81 -57.11 -8.68
C ARG A 178 13.52 -57.38 -7.21
N ILE A 179 13.20 -58.64 -6.92
CA ILE A 179 12.97 -59.19 -5.59
C ILE A 179 14.07 -60.20 -5.31
N VAL A 180 14.60 -60.19 -4.09
CA VAL A 180 15.56 -61.20 -3.61
C VAL A 180 14.91 -62.11 -2.58
N ILE A 181 15.17 -63.41 -2.74
CA ILE A 181 14.86 -64.43 -1.76
C ILE A 181 16.18 -64.98 -1.23
N ARG A 182 16.44 -64.72 0.06
CA ARG A 182 17.60 -65.21 0.80
C ARG A 182 17.16 -66.34 1.70
N ALA A 183 17.77 -67.52 1.58
CA ALA A 183 17.36 -68.67 2.39
C ALA A 183 18.53 -69.52 2.93
N ARG A 184 18.28 -70.16 4.09
CA ARG A 184 19.16 -71.16 4.71
C ARG A 184 18.35 -72.13 5.57
N ILE A 185 18.58 -73.41 5.39
CA ILE A 185 18.05 -74.47 6.25
C ILE A 185 19.07 -74.72 7.36
N LYS A 186 18.70 -74.65 8.64
CA LYS A 186 19.66 -74.61 9.77
C LYS A 186 20.28 -75.98 10.12
N ASP A 187 19.43 -76.98 10.29
CA ASP A 187 19.79 -78.26 10.91
C ASP A 187 19.46 -79.43 9.98
N VAL A 188 20.23 -79.56 8.89
CA VAL A 188 20.08 -80.67 7.95
C VAL A 188 20.98 -81.83 8.35
N THR A 189 20.42 -83.03 8.40
CA THR A 189 21.18 -84.28 8.54
C THR A 189 20.87 -85.18 7.36
N ILE A 190 21.91 -85.62 6.65
CA ILE A 190 21.84 -86.64 5.61
C ILE A 190 22.56 -87.87 6.13
N SER A 191 21.87 -88.99 6.26
CA SER A 191 22.44 -90.29 6.65
C SER A 191 22.31 -91.31 5.54
N ASP A 192 23.21 -92.29 5.45
CA ASP A 192 23.04 -93.42 4.53
C ASP A 192 22.04 -94.46 5.09
N VAL A 193 21.71 -95.49 4.29
CA VAL A 193 20.81 -96.60 4.67
C VAL A 193 21.28 -97.41 5.90
N SER A 194 22.54 -97.28 6.31
CA SER A 194 23.06 -97.93 7.53
C SER A 194 22.92 -97.05 8.79
N GLY A 195 22.41 -95.83 8.63
CA GLY A 195 22.27 -94.84 9.70
C GLY A 195 23.55 -94.03 9.95
N LYS A 196 24.59 -94.18 9.14
CA LYS A 196 25.81 -93.37 9.26
C LYS A 196 25.53 -91.96 8.76
N VAL A 197 25.83 -90.95 9.58
CA VAL A 197 25.70 -89.54 9.20
C VAL A 197 26.76 -89.19 8.16
N VAL A 198 26.31 -88.75 6.99
CA VAL A 198 27.12 -88.39 5.83
C VAL A 198 27.32 -86.88 5.75
N TYR A 199 26.31 -86.12 6.18
CA TYR A 199 26.36 -84.67 6.31
C TYR A 199 25.52 -84.22 7.51
N THR A 200 26.04 -83.28 8.29
CA THR A 200 25.28 -82.57 9.32
C THR A 200 25.67 -81.09 9.29
N GLY A 201 24.68 -80.21 9.26
CA GLY A 201 24.90 -78.78 9.16
C GLY A 201 23.82 -78.07 8.33
N PRO A 202 24.01 -76.78 8.04
CA PRO A 202 23.05 -76.00 7.28
C PRO A 202 23.07 -76.32 5.79
N ILE A 203 22.01 -75.97 5.05
CA ILE A 203 22.04 -75.90 3.58
C ILE A 203 21.63 -74.49 3.15
N PRO A 204 22.50 -73.71 2.47
CA PRO A 204 23.85 -74.09 2.04
C PRO A 204 24.86 -74.19 3.18
N ARG A 205 25.99 -74.84 2.90
CA ARG A 205 27.12 -75.04 3.83
C ARG A 205 27.72 -73.73 4.32
N GLU A 206 27.81 -72.73 3.45
CA GLU A 206 28.34 -71.40 3.76
C GLU A 206 27.28 -70.34 3.49
N ASN A 207 27.15 -69.36 4.40
CA ASN A 207 26.25 -68.21 4.29
C ASN A 207 24.80 -68.59 3.94
N TYR A 208 24.28 -68.07 2.82
CA TYR A 208 22.90 -68.18 2.36
C TYR A 208 22.87 -68.42 0.86
N VAL A 209 21.77 -68.99 0.39
CA VAL A 209 21.47 -69.04 -1.05
C VAL A 209 20.57 -67.87 -1.41
N TYR A 210 20.82 -67.26 -2.57
CA TYR A 210 20.08 -66.12 -3.06
C TYR A 210 19.42 -66.46 -4.40
N SER A 211 18.16 -66.03 -4.55
CA SER A 211 17.43 -66.07 -5.81
C SER A 211 16.92 -64.67 -6.13
N ILE A 212 17.27 -64.15 -7.30
CA ILE A 212 16.89 -62.81 -7.76
C ILE A 212 15.83 -62.98 -8.84
N ILE A 213 14.68 -62.37 -8.64
CA ILE A 213 13.50 -62.49 -9.50
C ILE A 213 13.17 -61.10 -10.04
N SER A 214 13.18 -60.94 -11.37
CA SER A 214 12.68 -59.72 -12.02
C SER A 214 11.14 -59.71 -12.03
N ILE A 215 10.58 -58.52 -11.79
CA ILE A 215 9.14 -58.23 -11.93
C ILE A 215 8.83 -57.51 -13.26
N GLU A 216 9.81 -57.35 -14.14
CA GLU A 216 9.57 -56.79 -15.47
C GLU A 216 8.62 -57.68 -16.27
N ASN A 217 7.73 -57.05 -17.03
CA ASN A 217 6.62 -57.66 -17.77
C ASN A 217 5.52 -58.29 -16.89
N LEU A 218 5.60 -58.16 -15.55
CA LEU A 218 4.52 -58.56 -14.64
C LEU A 218 3.42 -57.50 -14.65
N GLU A 219 2.17 -57.90 -14.44
CA GLU A 219 1.08 -56.95 -14.23
C GLU A 219 1.26 -56.21 -12.90
N ASP A 220 1.06 -54.90 -12.92
CA ASP A 220 0.93 -54.11 -11.69
C ASP A 220 -0.52 -54.21 -11.17
N PRO A 221 -0.76 -54.92 -10.05
CA PRO A 221 -2.11 -55.28 -9.65
C PRO A 221 -2.96 -54.09 -9.20
N ILE A 222 -2.35 -52.94 -8.87
CA ILE A 222 -3.08 -51.77 -8.39
C ILE A 222 -4.03 -51.20 -9.47
N PHE A 223 -3.62 -51.27 -10.74
CA PHE A 223 -4.41 -50.76 -11.86
C PHE A 223 -5.71 -51.56 -12.00
N SER A 224 -5.60 -52.89 -12.09
CA SER A 224 -6.76 -53.77 -12.21
C SER A 224 -7.63 -53.73 -10.95
N ALA A 225 -7.01 -53.75 -9.76
CA ALA A 225 -7.74 -53.77 -8.50
C ALA A 225 -8.57 -52.48 -8.27
N LEU A 226 -7.99 -51.31 -8.55
CA LEU A 226 -8.67 -50.02 -8.32
C LEU A 226 -9.65 -49.67 -9.45
N THR A 227 -9.35 -50.05 -10.70
CA THR A 227 -10.20 -49.74 -11.86
C THR A 227 -11.26 -50.81 -12.17
N TYR A 228 -11.46 -51.79 -11.29
CA TYR A 228 -12.41 -52.90 -11.48
C TYR A 228 -12.11 -53.73 -12.74
N GLY A 229 -10.82 -53.96 -13.01
CA GLY A 229 -10.32 -54.74 -14.16
C GLY A 229 -10.46 -54.06 -15.52
N ARG A 230 -10.76 -52.75 -15.55
CA ARG A 230 -10.97 -52.01 -16.81
C ARG A 230 -9.67 -51.45 -17.40
N TYR A 231 -8.64 -51.34 -16.58
CA TYR A 231 -7.33 -50.86 -16.97
C TYR A 231 -6.28 -51.74 -16.29
N TYR A 232 -5.31 -52.21 -17.08
CA TYR A 232 -4.18 -53.00 -16.62
C TYR A 232 -2.90 -52.45 -17.24
N ARG A 233 -1.77 -52.65 -16.56
CA ARG A 233 -0.46 -52.19 -17.02
C ARG A 233 0.61 -53.22 -16.69
N SER A 234 1.55 -53.39 -17.60
CA SER A 234 2.72 -54.23 -17.37
C SER A 234 3.88 -53.37 -16.88
N ILE A 235 4.66 -53.90 -15.93
CA ILE A 235 5.83 -53.21 -15.37
C ILE A 235 6.96 -53.26 -16.39
N GLU A 236 7.19 -52.14 -17.06
CA GLU A 236 8.27 -52.01 -18.02
C GLU A 236 9.16 -50.82 -17.63
N PRO A 237 10.47 -51.01 -17.45
CA PRO A 237 11.36 -49.94 -17.06
C PRO A 237 11.50 -48.93 -18.20
N CYS A 238 11.57 -47.64 -17.85
CA CYS A 238 12.03 -46.59 -18.75
C CYS A 238 13.54 -46.78 -18.99
N GLU A 239 14.06 -46.44 -20.17
CA GLU A 239 15.48 -46.65 -20.55
C GLU A 239 16.46 -45.70 -19.82
N TYR A 240 16.37 -45.59 -18.50
CA TYR A 240 17.30 -44.84 -17.65
C TYR A 240 17.64 -45.64 -16.40
N THR A 241 18.94 -45.74 -16.10
CA THR A 241 19.44 -46.52 -14.96
C THR A 241 19.48 -45.67 -13.69
N PHE A 242 18.78 -46.12 -12.65
CA PHE A 242 18.95 -45.63 -11.27
C PHE A 242 19.81 -46.60 -10.44
N PRO A 243 20.63 -46.12 -9.47
CA PRO A 243 20.95 -44.72 -9.18
C PRO A 243 21.77 -44.08 -10.31
N GLU A 244 21.80 -42.75 -10.38
CA GLU A 244 22.35 -41.92 -11.48
C GLU A 244 23.70 -42.43 -12.05
N LEU A 245 23.61 -43.36 -13.00
CA LEU A 245 24.77 -44.04 -13.58
C LEU A 245 25.01 -43.61 -15.03
N MET A 246 23.96 -43.25 -15.77
CA MET A 246 23.99 -43.07 -17.23
C MET A 246 22.98 -42.02 -17.74
N ASP A 247 22.73 -40.96 -16.96
CA ASP A 247 21.84 -39.82 -17.27
C ASP A 247 20.39 -39.91 -16.77
N ARG A 248 19.81 -38.74 -16.49
CA ARG A 248 18.41 -38.55 -16.11
C ARG A 248 17.50 -38.66 -17.34
N PRO A 249 16.19 -38.92 -17.17
CA PRO A 249 15.22 -38.92 -18.27
C PRO A 249 14.94 -37.53 -18.87
N VAL A 250 15.86 -36.59 -18.71
CA VAL A 250 15.87 -35.26 -19.30
C VAL A 250 17.33 -34.93 -19.60
N LYS A 251 17.63 -34.47 -20.81
CA LYS A 251 18.98 -33.98 -21.14
C LYS A 251 19.07 -32.50 -20.83
N THR A 252 20.21 -32.05 -20.30
CA THR A 252 20.42 -30.66 -19.91
C THR A 252 21.77 -30.14 -20.39
N LEU A 253 21.78 -28.96 -21.01
CA LEU A 253 22.98 -28.17 -21.28
C LEU A 253 22.99 -26.91 -20.43
N TYR A 254 24.16 -26.55 -19.91
CA TYR A 254 24.37 -25.34 -19.12
C TYR A 254 25.14 -24.30 -19.94
N GLY A 255 24.73 -23.05 -19.96
CA GLY A 255 25.38 -21.99 -20.72
C GLY A 255 25.12 -20.59 -20.16
N ASN A 256 25.70 -19.59 -20.82
CA ASN A 256 25.41 -18.18 -20.55
C ASN A 256 24.23 -17.80 -21.44
N GLY A 257 23.17 -17.23 -20.88
CA GLY A 257 22.06 -16.82 -21.72
C GLY A 257 21.37 -15.56 -21.26
N THR A 258 20.61 -14.98 -22.19
CA THR A 258 19.76 -13.82 -22.00
C THR A 258 18.40 -14.09 -22.64
N SER A 259 17.35 -13.63 -21.99
CA SER A 259 15.96 -13.72 -22.47
C SER A 259 15.15 -12.62 -21.77
N THR A 260 13.94 -12.35 -22.24
CA THR A 260 12.93 -11.56 -21.50
C THR A 260 11.87 -12.45 -20.84
N SER A 261 11.83 -13.75 -21.16
CA SER A 261 10.92 -14.75 -20.58
C SER A 261 11.72 -15.84 -19.86
N ASP A 262 11.35 -16.11 -18.60
CA ASP A 262 11.97 -17.11 -17.69
C ASP A 262 12.08 -18.49 -18.35
N HIS A 263 11.04 -18.84 -19.10
CA HIS A 263 10.93 -20.05 -19.87
C HIS A 263 10.65 -19.74 -21.34
N VAL A 264 11.29 -20.48 -22.24
CA VAL A 264 11.00 -20.45 -23.67
C VAL A 264 10.79 -21.89 -24.13
N LEU A 265 9.65 -22.14 -24.77
CA LEU A 265 9.22 -23.44 -25.23
C LEU A 265 9.24 -23.49 -26.75
N GLY A 266 9.71 -24.59 -27.32
CA GLY A 266 9.62 -24.88 -28.74
C GLY A 266 10.12 -26.29 -29.06
N LYS A 267 10.08 -26.67 -30.33
CA LYS A 267 10.75 -27.89 -30.79
C LYS A 267 12.18 -27.59 -31.21
N TYR A 268 13.14 -28.43 -30.85
CA TYR A 268 14.50 -28.27 -31.29
C TYR A 268 14.61 -28.46 -32.81
N SER A 269 15.39 -27.60 -33.47
CA SER A 269 15.79 -27.81 -34.86
C SER A 269 17.21 -27.30 -35.13
N SER A 270 18.01 -28.11 -35.82
CA SER A 270 19.36 -27.75 -36.28
C SER A 270 19.37 -27.10 -37.66
N THR A 271 18.22 -27.07 -38.35
CA THR A 271 18.10 -26.62 -39.75
C THR A 271 16.98 -25.61 -39.99
N ALA A 272 15.92 -25.60 -39.18
CA ALA A 272 14.84 -24.62 -39.23
C ALA A 272 15.01 -23.56 -38.12
N TRP A 273 14.65 -22.32 -38.44
CA TRP A 273 14.72 -21.18 -37.52
C TRP A 273 13.51 -20.25 -37.67
N ASP A 274 12.33 -20.82 -37.85
CA ASP A 274 11.03 -20.13 -37.87
C ASP A 274 10.25 -20.29 -36.56
N THR A 275 9.10 -19.61 -36.45
CA THR A 275 8.28 -19.57 -35.23
C THR A 275 7.88 -20.97 -34.74
N GLY A 276 8.01 -21.22 -33.43
CA GLY A 276 7.77 -22.51 -32.78
C GLY A 276 9.01 -23.39 -32.64
N HIS A 277 10.13 -23.07 -33.29
CA HIS A 277 11.38 -23.79 -33.16
C HIS A 277 12.37 -23.10 -32.20
N ILE A 278 13.14 -23.93 -31.49
CA ILE A 278 14.38 -23.53 -30.80
C ILE A 278 15.55 -24.00 -31.66
N PHE A 279 16.32 -23.07 -32.20
CA PHE A 279 17.50 -23.41 -32.99
C PHE A 279 18.62 -23.90 -32.08
N TYR A 280 19.30 -25.00 -32.44
CA TYR A 280 20.51 -25.44 -31.75
C TYR A 280 21.67 -25.70 -32.72
N GLY A 281 22.89 -25.29 -32.34
CA GLY A 281 24.04 -25.38 -33.25
C GLY A 281 25.36 -24.89 -32.65
N ASN A 282 26.37 -24.70 -33.50
CA ASN A 282 27.68 -24.21 -33.05
C ASN A 282 27.79 -22.67 -33.03
N SER A 283 27.00 -21.98 -33.86
CA SER A 283 27.07 -20.53 -34.07
C SER A 283 25.70 -19.96 -34.41
N TYR A 284 25.50 -18.66 -34.18
CA TYR A 284 24.23 -17.98 -34.38
C TYR A 284 23.88 -17.84 -35.87
N PRO A 285 22.69 -18.31 -36.32
CA PRO A 285 22.33 -18.34 -37.74
C PRO A 285 21.63 -17.06 -38.25
N GLY A 286 21.21 -16.15 -37.37
CA GLY A 286 20.34 -15.01 -37.67
C GLY A 286 19.01 -15.07 -36.92
N ASP A 287 18.20 -14.02 -37.02
CA ASP A 287 16.88 -13.92 -36.37
C ASP A 287 15.78 -14.72 -37.07
N GLY A 288 14.83 -15.28 -36.30
CA GLY A 288 13.64 -15.97 -36.80
C GLY A 288 13.06 -17.04 -35.87
N ALA A 289 13.91 -17.72 -35.07
CA ALA A 289 13.51 -18.76 -34.11
C ALA A 289 13.05 -18.16 -32.78
N ASP A 290 12.28 -18.93 -32.01
CA ASP A 290 11.76 -18.52 -30.70
C ASP A 290 12.86 -18.58 -29.61
N GLY A 291 13.92 -19.35 -29.83
CA GLY A 291 15.10 -19.38 -28.97
C GLY A 291 16.33 -20.02 -29.64
N TYR A 292 17.51 -19.83 -29.07
CA TYR A 292 18.78 -20.34 -29.61
C TYR A 292 19.64 -21.01 -28.52
N VAL A 293 20.24 -22.17 -28.84
CA VAL A 293 21.22 -22.87 -27.99
C VAL A 293 22.50 -23.16 -28.76
N LEU A 294 23.59 -22.51 -28.38
CA LEU A 294 24.81 -22.43 -29.17
C LEU A 294 26.06 -22.87 -28.41
N ARG A 295 26.92 -23.64 -29.06
CA ARG A 295 28.23 -24.04 -28.50
C ARG A 295 29.07 -22.85 -28.06
N SER A 296 29.14 -21.80 -28.88
CA SER A 296 29.93 -20.59 -28.61
C SER A 296 29.29 -19.37 -29.25
N GLY A 297 29.33 -18.24 -28.56
CA GLY A 297 28.77 -16.98 -29.06
C GLY A 297 28.86 -15.85 -28.04
N ASP A 298 28.56 -14.63 -28.50
CA ASP A 298 28.32 -13.46 -27.66
C ASP A 298 26.82 -13.16 -27.64
N ILE A 299 26.33 -12.73 -26.49
CA ILE A 299 24.94 -12.34 -26.26
C ILE A 299 24.69 -10.86 -26.57
N THR A 300 25.75 -10.06 -26.78
CA THR A 300 25.59 -8.63 -27.06
C THR A 300 24.91 -8.36 -28.40
N GLY A 301 23.82 -7.59 -28.39
CA GLY A 301 23.08 -7.18 -29.59
C GLY A 301 22.05 -8.19 -30.12
N ILE A 302 21.86 -9.33 -29.44
CA ILE A 302 20.83 -10.32 -29.79
C ILE A 302 19.61 -10.11 -28.89
N THR A 303 18.45 -9.84 -29.47
CA THR A 303 17.20 -9.57 -28.72
C THR A 303 16.37 -10.81 -28.48
N ALA A 304 16.60 -11.90 -29.23
CA ALA A 304 15.90 -13.16 -29.04
C ALA A 304 16.49 -13.99 -27.89
N PRO A 305 15.71 -14.86 -27.24
CA PRO A 305 16.19 -15.74 -26.17
C PRO A 305 17.35 -16.62 -26.64
N ILE A 306 18.50 -16.56 -25.97
CA ILE A 306 19.71 -17.22 -26.46
C ILE A 306 20.60 -17.74 -25.32
N ILE A 307 21.09 -18.97 -25.47
CA ILE A 307 22.08 -19.62 -24.62
C ILE A 307 23.33 -19.87 -25.46
N VAL A 308 24.48 -19.39 -25.00
CA VAL A 308 25.80 -19.56 -25.61
C VAL A 308 26.78 -20.21 -24.63
N ASN A 309 27.92 -20.69 -25.13
CA ASN A 309 28.97 -21.31 -24.32
C ASN A 309 28.46 -22.54 -23.55
N THR A 310 27.79 -23.45 -24.26
CA THR A 310 27.17 -24.62 -23.64
C THR A 310 28.17 -25.64 -23.11
N THR A 311 27.86 -26.20 -21.94
CA THR A 311 28.67 -27.16 -21.20
C THR A 311 27.81 -28.27 -20.59
N ILE A 312 28.41 -29.44 -20.36
CA ILE A 312 27.90 -30.49 -19.47
C ILE A 312 28.96 -30.72 -18.40
N ASN A 313 28.58 -30.65 -17.12
CA ASN A 313 29.50 -30.81 -15.98
C ASN A 313 30.75 -29.89 -16.09
N GLY A 314 30.57 -28.67 -16.62
CA GLY A 314 31.64 -27.69 -16.84
C GLY A 314 32.52 -27.94 -18.07
N VAL A 315 32.29 -29.00 -18.82
CA VAL A 315 33.02 -29.32 -20.07
C VAL A 315 32.27 -28.72 -21.27
N PRO A 316 32.89 -27.84 -22.07
CA PRO A 316 32.27 -27.29 -23.29
C PRO A 316 31.89 -28.39 -24.29
N ILE A 317 30.63 -28.37 -24.74
CA ILE A 317 30.09 -29.38 -25.67
C ILE A 317 29.20 -28.73 -26.73
N SER A 318 29.16 -29.34 -27.92
CA SER A 318 28.26 -28.93 -29.00
C SER A 318 26.83 -29.38 -28.71
N PRO A 319 25.81 -28.49 -28.82
CA PRO A 319 24.41 -28.90 -28.73
C PRO A 319 24.00 -29.98 -29.74
N LEU A 320 24.68 -30.04 -30.89
CA LEU A 320 24.48 -31.07 -31.93
C LEU A 320 24.83 -32.50 -31.48
N GLU A 321 25.53 -32.66 -30.35
CA GLU A 321 25.89 -33.97 -29.80
C GLU A 321 24.86 -34.47 -28.76
N ILE A 322 23.91 -33.62 -28.37
CA ILE A 322 23.02 -33.85 -27.22
C ILE A 322 21.53 -33.80 -27.61
N PHE A 323 21.12 -32.78 -28.37
CA PHE A 323 19.74 -32.60 -28.80
C PHE A 323 19.52 -33.17 -30.21
N ASN A 324 18.29 -33.60 -30.48
CA ASN A 324 17.86 -33.99 -31.82
C ASN A 324 16.78 -33.05 -32.34
N ASP A 325 16.57 -33.07 -33.67
CA ASP A 325 15.46 -32.35 -34.30
C ASP A 325 14.12 -32.94 -33.85
N ASP A 326 13.11 -32.08 -33.74
CA ASP A 326 11.72 -32.38 -33.31
C ASP A 326 11.52 -32.70 -31.82
N ASP A 327 12.60 -32.80 -31.03
CA ASP A 327 12.54 -32.98 -29.57
C ASP A 327 11.93 -31.74 -28.89
N VAL A 328 11.16 -31.93 -27.81
CA VAL A 328 10.54 -30.83 -27.06
C VAL A 328 11.58 -30.14 -26.16
N GLY A 329 11.87 -28.89 -26.48
CA GLY A 329 12.87 -28.08 -25.80
C GLY A 329 12.28 -27.04 -24.86
N VAL A 330 12.86 -26.95 -23.66
CA VAL A 330 12.57 -25.87 -22.70
C VAL A 330 13.87 -25.15 -22.36
N LEU A 331 13.96 -23.88 -22.71
CA LEU A 331 15.05 -23.01 -22.26
C LEU A 331 14.63 -22.35 -20.97
N VAL A 332 15.49 -22.45 -19.96
CA VAL A 332 15.34 -21.82 -18.66
C VAL A 332 16.50 -20.89 -18.48
N PHE A 333 16.26 -19.67 -18.03
CA PHE A 333 17.36 -18.81 -17.65
C PHE A 333 17.24 -18.40 -16.19
N GLY A 334 18.25 -18.77 -15.41
CA GLY A 334 18.37 -18.41 -14.00
C GLY A 334 18.54 -16.90 -13.79
N ASN A 335 18.95 -16.19 -14.84
CA ASN A 335 18.89 -14.72 -14.93
C ASN A 335 18.09 -14.26 -16.17
N VAL A 336 16.98 -14.94 -16.45
CA VAL A 336 15.81 -14.10 -16.71
C VAL A 336 15.36 -13.61 -15.35
N SER A 337 14.62 -12.54 -15.25
CA SER A 337 13.95 -12.19 -14.01
C SER A 337 13.00 -13.33 -13.56
N ALA A 338 13.54 -14.38 -12.96
CA ALA A 338 12.88 -15.55 -12.41
C ALA A 338 13.21 -15.63 -10.91
N THR A 339 12.75 -14.59 -10.21
CA THR A 339 12.10 -14.67 -8.91
C THR A 339 12.52 -15.84 -7.97
N ASN A 340 13.73 -15.90 -7.39
CA ASN A 340 13.91 -15.29 -6.07
C ASN A 340 13.88 -13.80 -6.26
N HIS A 341 12.71 -13.24 -6.06
CA HIS A 341 12.42 -11.90 -6.47
C HIS A 341 13.23 -10.96 -5.58
N TRP A 342 14.47 -10.67 -6.01
CA TRP A 342 15.48 -9.96 -5.24
C TRP A 342 15.57 -8.57 -5.82
N CYS A 343 14.82 -7.65 -5.22
CA CYS A 343 14.48 -6.40 -5.89
C CYS A 343 15.60 -5.39 -6.03
N GLY A 344 16.70 -5.58 -5.32
CA GLY A 344 17.93 -4.85 -5.56
C GLY A 344 19.14 -5.76 -5.40
N SER A 345 19.76 -6.11 -6.52
CA SER A 345 21.02 -6.90 -6.57
C SER A 345 22.19 -6.24 -5.83
N ASN A 346 22.08 -4.94 -5.57
CA ASN A 346 23.03 -4.15 -4.79
C ASN A 346 22.97 -4.41 -3.28
N TYR A 347 21.88 -5.01 -2.79
CA TYR A 347 21.68 -5.30 -1.38
C TYR A 347 22.00 -6.77 -1.08
N LYS A 348 22.87 -7.00 -0.10
CA LYS A 348 23.41 -8.32 0.26
C LYS A 348 22.43 -9.19 1.06
N TRP A 349 21.47 -8.57 1.73
CA TRP A 349 20.53 -9.26 2.62
C TRP A 349 19.12 -8.74 2.44
N ARG A 350 18.12 -9.54 2.81
CA ARG A 350 16.74 -9.10 2.99
C ARG A 350 16.12 -9.76 4.22
N VAL A 351 15.14 -9.10 4.80
CA VAL A 351 14.29 -9.63 5.86
C VAL A 351 12.85 -9.28 5.55
N ASN A 352 11.94 -10.25 5.69
CA ASN A 352 10.52 -9.99 5.56
C ASN A 352 9.97 -9.57 6.91
N ILE A 353 9.19 -8.49 6.92
CA ILE A 353 8.48 -8.02 8.10
C ILE A 353 6.97 -8.08 7.87
N THR A 354 6.23 -8.35 8.93
CA THR A 354 4.77 -8.28 8.95
C THR A 354 4.34 -7.27 10.02
N ILE A 355 3.44 -6.36 9.64
CA ILE A 355 2.86 -5.30 10.48
C ILE A 355 1.33 -5.51 10.60
N PRO A 356 0.66 -4.86 11.58
CA PRO A 356 -0.80 -4.90 11.66
C PRO A 356 -1.48 -4.36 10.39
N SER A 357 -2.70 -4.82 10.12
CA SER A 357 -3.48 -4.32 8.99
C SER A 357 -3.93 -2.88 9.23
N TYR A 358 -3.61 -1.98 8.31
CA TYR A 358 -4.11 -0.61 8.24
C TYR A 358 -4.89 -0.42 6.93
N ALA A 359 -5.65 0.68 6.81
CA ALA A 359 -6.30 1.00 5.54
C ALA A 359 -5.23 1.29 4.47
N ASP A 360 -5.47 0.84 3.24
CA ASP A 360 -4.54 1.07 2.13
C ASP A 360 -4.26 2.57 1.94
N GLY A 361 -2.98 2.90 1.72
CA GLY A 361 -2.49 4.27 1.62
C GLY A 361 -2.29 5.01 2.95
N SER A 362 -2.51 4.38 4.10
CA SER A 362 -2.30 5.00 5.43
C SER A 362 -0.83 5.30 5.69
N LEU A 363 -0.54 6.44 6.32
CA LEU A 363 0.82 6.75 6.77
C LEU A 363 1.11 6.01 8.08
N VAL A 364 2.23 5.28 8.14
CA VAL A 364 2.60 4.43 9.28
C VAL A 364 4.05 4.66 9.68
N LEU A 365 4.29 4.90 10.97
CA LEU A 365 5.60 4.92 11.61
C LEU A 365 5.90 3.55 12.21
N LEU A 366 6.90 2.87 11.65
CA LEU A 366 7.42 1.59 12.12
C LEU A 366 8.50 1.81 13.17
N LYS A 367 8.34 1.26 14.38
CA LYS A 367 9.42 1.20 15.38
C LYS A 367 9.98 -0.23 15.44
N ILE A 368 11.11 -0.43 14.79
CA ILE A 368 11.71 -1.75 14.54
C ILE A 368 12.94 -1.93 15.44
N PRO A 369 13.10 -3.06 16.15
CA PRO A 369 14.35 -3.37 16.83
C PRO A 369 15.54 -3.40 15.87
N ALA A 370 16.61 -2.67 16.18
CA ALA A 370 17.80 -2.58 15.32
C ALA A 370 18.48 -3.94 15.09
N SER A 371 18.29 -4.89 16.01
CA SER A 371 18.80 -6.27 15.91
C SER A 371 18.28 -7.07 14.71
N ILE A 372 17.21 -6.62 14.05
CA ILE A 372 16.66 -7.26 12.83
C ILE A 372 17.60 -7.08 11.63
N PHE A 373 18.48 -6.08 11.65
CA PHE A 373 19.36 -5.72 10.53
C PHE A 373 20.85 -5.97 10.87
N PRO A 374 21.29 -7.23 11.00
CA PRO A 374 22.67 -7.53 11.34
C PRO A 374 23.64 -7.08 10.25
N GLY A 375 24.64 -6.28 10.62
CA GLY A 375 25.72 -5.87 9.72
C GLY A 375 25.34 -4.83 8.66
N ILE A 376 24.15 -4.23 8.74
CA ILE A 376 23.79 -3.10 7.89
C ILE A 376 24.70 -1.90 8.13
N TYR A 377 25.07 -1.18 7.08
CA TYR A 377 25.66 0.14 7.22
C TYR A 377 24.59 1.19 7.51
N HIS A 378 24.78 1.98 8.57
CA HIS A 378 23.87 3.07 8.93
C HIS A 378 24.61 4.23 9.63
N THR A 379 24.00 5.42 9.58
CA THR A 379 24.28 6.57 10.45
C THR A 379 23.06 6.80 11.37
N ASP A 380 22.85 8.01 11.89
CA ASP A 380 21.65 8.39 12.66
C ASP A 380 20.41 8.62 11.78
N GLY A 381 20.59 9.10 10.54
CA GLY A 381 19.50 9.38 9.58
C GLY A 381 19.56 8.61 8.25
N THR A 382 20.60 7.82 8.02
CA THR A 382 20.74 7.05 6.77
C THR A 382 21.01 5.57 7.03
N ALA A 383 20.58 4.70 6.12
CA ALA A 383 20.96 3.30 6.11
C ALA A 383 21.05 2.77 4.68
N SER A 384 21.88 1.75 4.48
CA SER A 384 22.01 1.08 3.19
C SER A 384 20.90 0.07 3.00
N MET A 385 19.69 0.57 2.70
CA MET A 385 18.46 -0.24 2.62
C MET A 385 17.47 0.18 1.54
N MET A 386 16.51 -0.71 1.24
CA MET A 386 15.36 -0.47 0.38
C MET A 386 14.16 -1.30 0.83
N ILE A 387 12.94 -0.75 0.74
CA ILE A 387 11.70 -1.43 1.15
C ILE A 387 10.83 -1.74 -0.06
N TYR A 388 10.35 -2.97 -0.15
CA TYR A 388 9.41 -3.42 -1.18
C TYR A 388 8.16 -4.04 -0.54
N GLU A 389 7.05 -4.00 -1.26
CA GLU A 389 5.90 -4.84 -0.93
C GLU A 389 6.32 -6.30 -0.98
N LYS A 390 5.82 -7.13 -0.06
CA LYS A 390 6.12 -8.57 -0.13
C LYS A 390 5.41 -9.15 -1.34
N SER A 391 6.19 -9.45 -2.36
CA SER A 391 5.74 -10.10 -3.57
C SER A 391 6.81 -11.07 -4.04
N ASP A 392 6.38 -12.23 -4.51
CA ASP A 392 7.27 -13.19 -5.17
C ASP A 392 7.48 -12.83 -6.66
N ILE A 393 6.88 -11.73 -7.15
CA ILE A 393 6.90 -11.36 -8.58
C ILE A 393 7.06 -9.85 -8.86
N ALA A 394 6.64 -8.94 -7.97
CA ALA A 394 6.58 -7.49 -8.24
C ALA A 394 7.50 -6.67 -7.33
N CYS A 395 8.48 -5.96 -7.92
CA CYS A 395 9.47 -5.19 -7.17
C CYS A 395 8.94 -3.80 -6.90
N THR A 396 7.72 -3.71 -6.36
CA THR A 396 7.06 -2.45 -6.08
C THR A 396 7.76 -1.80 -4.89
N PRO A 397 8.57 -0.76 -5.13
CA PRO A 397 9.26 -0.11 -4.03
C PRO A 397 8.24 0.69 -3.24
N VAL A 398 8.29 0.55 -1.92
CA VAL A 398 7.41 1.29 -1.02
C VAL A 398 8.12 2.60 -0.69
N PRO A 399 7.47 3.76 -0.90
CA PRO A 399 8.01 5.01 -0.39
C PRO A 399 8.31 4.89 1.09
N PHE A 400 9.52 5.23 1.49
CA PHE A 400 9.93 5.19 2.90
C PHE A 400 10.89 6.32 3.24
N TRP A 401 10.92 6.69 4.51
CA TRP A 401 11.89 7.65 5.05
C TRP A 401 12.35 7.20 6.44
N ILE A 402 13.66 7.27 6.66
CA ILE A 402 14.31 6.91 7.92
C ILE A 402 14.35 8.18 8.77
N GLU A 403 13.49 8.24 9.78
CA GLU A 403 13.52 9.38 10.71
C GLU A 403 14.69 9.26 11.69
N TYR A 404 14.99 8.04 12.15
CA TYR A 404 16.01 7.80 13.15
C TYR A 404 16.50 6.35 13.12
N TRP A 405 17.82 6.18 13.24
CA TRP A 405 18.46 4.89 13.36
C TRP A 405 19.41 4.85 14.58
N GLY A 406 18.93 4.25 15.66
CA GLY A 406 19.71 4.06 16.89
C GLY A 406 20.26 2.65 17.06
N THR A 407 20.96 2.41 18.17
CA THR A 407 21.54 1.09 18.49
C THR A 407 20.49 0.06 18.93
N SER A 408 19.35 0.50 19.46
CA SER A 408 18.30 -0.38 19.99
C SER A 408 17.08 -0.45 19.08
N TYR A 409 16.70 0.67 18.46
CA TYR A 409 15.50 0.81 17.63
C TYR A 409 15.75 1.73 16.45
N VAL A 410 14.97 1.51 15.40
CA VAL A 410 14.93 2.26 14.16
C VAL A 410 13.51 2.71 13.90
N TRP A 411 13.33 3.96 13.46
CA TRP A 411 12.05 4.56 13.14
C TRP A 411 11.96 4.85 11.65
N ILE A 412 11.04 4.17 10.97
CA ILE A 412 10.88 4.25 9.51
C ILE A 412 9.43 4.59 9.19
N TRP A 413 9.23 5.64 8.41
CA TRP A 413 7.93 5.98 7.85
C TRP A 413 7.68 5.23 6.55
N ILE A 414 6.50 4.66 6.39
CA ILE A 414 6.02 4.06 5.14
C ILE A 414 4.58 4.49 4.84
N ARG A 415 4.17 4.38 3.59
CA ARG A 415 2.75 4.37 3.22
C ARG A 415 2.30 2.91 3.11
N ALA A 416 1.39 2.49 3.96
CA ALA A 416 0.95 1.10 4.02
C ALA A 416 0.19 0.71 2.76
N SER A 417 0.64 -0.34 2.09
CA SER A 417 -0.02 -0.97 0.94
C SER A 417 -0.41 -2.44 1.19
N GLY A 418 -0.13 -2.93 2.39
CA GLY A 418 -0.46 -4.27 2.85
C GLY A 418 0.05 -4.54 4.27
N THR A 419 0.07 -5.82 4.65
CA THR A 419 0.59 -6.26 5.96
C THR A 419 2.03 -6.72 5.91
N ASP A 420 2.54 -7.08 4.74
CA ASP A 420 3.83 -7.76 4.59
C ASP A 420 4.76 -6.99 3.65
N TYR A 421 6.00 -6.80 4.10
CA TYR A 421 7.03 -6.04 3.38
C TYR A 421 8.36 -6.80 3.40
N SER A 422 9.17 -6.59 2.37
CA SER A 422 10.54 -7.10 2.28
C SER A 422 11.53 -5.94 2.38
N ILE A 423 12.34 -5.92 3.43
CA ILE A 423 13.38 -4.91 3.65
C ILE A 423 14.72 -5.49 3.21
N TYR A 424 15.32 -4.90 2.18
CA TYR A 424 16.63 -5.23 1.65
C TYR A 424 17.69 -4.32 2.26
N PHE A 425 18.87 -4.85 2.58
CA PHE A 425 19.94 -4.09 3.21
C PHE A 425 21.36 -4.63 2.92
N THR A 426 22.38 -3.81 3.16
CA THR A 426 23.79 -4.15 2.94
C THR A 426 24.74 -3.43 3.90
N ASP A 427 25.99 -3.87 3.96
CA ASP A 427 27.11 -3.32 4.74
C ASP A 427 27.88 -2.23 3.97
N SER A 428 27.54 -1.98 2.70
CA SER A 428 28.27 -1.05 1.85
C SER A 428 27.74 0.38 1.97
N PRO A 429 28.56 1.35 2.46
CA PRO A 429 28.13 2.74 2.63
C PRO A 429 27.72 3.46 1.33
N SER A 430 28.12 2.92 0.18
CA SER A 430 27.76 3.46 -1.14
C SER A 430 26.27 3.49 -1.44
N TYR A 431 25.47 2.72 -0.67
CA TYR A 431 24.02 2.64 -0.84
C TYR A 431 23.26 3.29 0.32
N ALA A 432 23.96 4.02 1.20
CA ALA A 432 23.32 4.75 2.28
C ALA A 432 22.35 5.77 1.71
N THR A 433 21.09 5.65 2.11
CA THR A 433 20.01 6.58 1.78
C THR A 433 19.27 6.96 3.05
N ASP A 434 18.62 8.12 3.06
CA ASP A 434 17.68 8.50 4.11
C ASP A 434 16.24 8.07 3.77
N GLY A 435 16.00 7.56 2.55
CA GLY A 435 14.69 7.07 2.13
C GLY A 435 14.60 6.73 0.64
N TYR A 436 13.39 6.41 0.19
CA TYR A 436 13.06 6.27 -1.22
C TYR A 436 11.71 6.95 -1.48
N ASN A 437 11.63 7.84 -2.48
CA ASN A 437 10.39 8.51 -2.86
C ASN A 437 9.68 9.15 -1.64
N LYS A 438 10.47 9.65 -0.68
CA LYS A 438 10.00 10.19 0.61
C LYS A 438 9.04 11.37 0.44
N GLU A 439 9.15 12.10 -0.67
CA GLU A 439 8.25 13.17 -1.08
C GLU A 439 6.79 12.74 -1.29
N TYR A 440 6.50 11.43 -1.44
CA TYR A 440 5.14 10.91 -1.57
C TYR A 440 4.51 10.44 -0.24
N LEU A 441 5.30 10.42 0.85
CA LEU A 441 4.83 10.07 2.18
C LEU A 441 4.08 11.22 2.84
N PHE A 442 4.68 12.41 2.73
CA PHE A 442 4.26 13.62 3.43
C PHE A 442 3.72 14.63 2.42
N TRP A 443 2.95 15.61 2.90
CA TRP A 443 2.60 16.76 2.08
C TRP A 443 3.80 17.68 1.86
N LEU A 444 4.74 17.67 2.80
CA LEU A 444 6.04 18.30 2.68
C LEU A 444 7.08 17.48 3.44
N ILE A 445 8.26 17.31 2.84
CA ILE A 445 9.48 16.85 3.51
C ILE A 445 10.63 17.69 2.97
N ASP A 446 11.42 18.25 3.87
CA ASP A 446 12.66 18.92 3.55
C ASP A 446 13.75 18.47 4.52
N THR A 447 14.80 17.86 3.97
CA THR A 447 16.01 17.44 4.68
C THR A 447 17.14 18.45 4.50
N PHE A 448 16.85 19.61 3.92
CA PHE A 448 17.77 20.73 3.75
C PHE A 448 19.09 20.39 3.03
N ASP A 449 19.05 19.34 2.22
CA ASP A 449 20.16 18.92 1.36
C ASP A 449 20.40 19.95 0.24
N GLY A 450 21.67 20.34 0.05
CA GLY A 450 22.10 21.21 -1.04
C GLY A 450 22.63 22.57 -0.59
N THR A 451 22.64 23.54 -1.51
CA THR A 451 23.29 24.86 -1.30
C THR A 451 22.31 26.04 -1.36
N SER A 452 21.01 25.80 -1.54
CA SER A 452 19.98 26.85 -1.61
C SER A 452 18.62 26.32 -1.16
N ILE A 453 17.85 27.16 -0.47
CA ILE A 453 16.48 26.87 -0.04
C ILE A 453 15.60 26.53 -1.26
N ASN A 454 14.78 25.48 -1.14
CA ASN A 454 13.90 25.04 -2.21
C ASN A 454 12.67 25.98 -2.37
N PRO A 455 12.58 26.77 -3.46
CA PRO A 455 11.51 27.75 -3.65
C PRO A 455 10.15 27.12 -3.98
N VAL A 456 10.10 25.80 -4.22
CA VAL A 456 8.84 25.06 -4.44
C VAL A 456 8.17 24.74 -3.10
N LEU A 457 8.98 24.51 -2.06
CA LEU A 457 8.49 24.18 -0.72
C LEU A 457 8.34 25.44 0.14
N TRP A 458 9.29 26.38 0.04
CA TRP A 458 9.39 27.51 0.94
C TRP A 458 9.38 28.87 0.24
N SER A 459 8.65 29.80 0.83
CA SER A 459 8.86 31.23 0.65
C SER A 459 9.94 31.67 1.64
N SER A 460 11.10 32.12 1.13
CA SER A 460 12.18 32.67 1.96
C SER A 460 11.81 34.10 2.36
N LEU A 461 11.62 34.33 3.66
CA LEU A 461 11.13 35.61 4.20
C LEU A 461 12.20 36.37 4.99
N ALA A 462 13.22 35.67 5.49
CA ALA A 462 14.35 36.27 6.20
C ALA A 462 15.71 35.71 5.69
N ASP A 463 16.74 35.85 6.51
CA ASP A 463 18.15 35.56 6.26
C ASP A 463 18.57 34.11 6.57
N ALA A 464 17.62 33.16 6.55
CA ALA A 464 17.95 31.75 6.69
C ALA A 464 18.72 31.23 5.47
N TYR A 465 19.64 30.30 5.68
CA TYR A 465 20.50 29.76 4.64
C TYR A 465 20.87 28.30 4.92
N LEU A 466 21.30 27.58 3.88
CA LEU A 466 21.83 26.22 4.03
C LEU A 466 23.34 26.28 4.28
N ASP A 467 23.85 25.58 5.29
CA ASP A 467 25.28 25.56 5.63
C ASP A 467 26.14 24.71 4.67
N GLY A 468 25.49 23.99 3.75
CA GLY A 468 26.11 23.06 2.80
C GLY A 468 26.40 21.67 3.37
N ASN A 469 25.99 21.39 4.61
CA ASN A 469 26.14 20.11 5.29
C ASN A 469 24.80 19.45 5.63
N GLY A 470 23.71 19.85 4.96
CA GLY A 470 22.37 19.29 5.18
C GLY A 470 21.59 19.97 6.31
N HIS A 471 21.97 21.19 6.71
CA HIS A 471 21.22 21.92 7.74
C HIS A 471 20.74 23.27 7.25
N LEU A 472 19.50 23.59 7.59
CA LEU A 472 19.01 24.97 7.56
C LEU A 472 19.50 25.69 8.81
N VAL A 473 20.25 26.77 8.60
CA VAL A 473 20.66 27.70 9.64
C VAL A 473 19.71 28.88 9.61
N VAL A 474 19.02 29.10 10.73
CA VAL A 474 18.26 30.31 10.98
C VAL A 474 19.07 31.14 11.98
N PRO A 475 19.76 32.21 11.52
CA PRO A 475 20.48 33.09 12.43
C PRO A 475 19.53 33.60 13.51
N GLY A 476 19.96 33.75 14.75
CA GLY A 476 19.12 34.41 15.76
C GLY A 476 18.98 35.91 15.54
N GLY A 477 18.41 36.60 16.51
CA GLY A 477 18.08 38.02 16.47
C GLY A 477 16.63 38.25 16.88
N THR A 478 16.13 39.46 16.62
CA THR A 478 14.71 39.79 16.86
C THR A 478 13.79 38.82 16.13
N GLU A 479 12.66 38.51 16.75
CA GLU A 479 11.51 37.78 16.20
C GLU A 479 11.46 37.80 14.67
N LYS A 480 11.50 36.61 14.07
CA LYS A 480 11.30 36.46 12.63
C LYS A 480 10.70 35.12 12.22
N LEU A 481 9.86 35.21 11.20
CA LEU A 481 9.45 34.10 10.35
C LEU A 481 10.48 33.93 9.24
N ALA A 482 11.29 32.88 9.33
CA ALA A 482 12.40 32.65 8.44
C ALA A 482 11.95 32.09 7.09
N LEU A 483 11.16 31.01 7.14
CA LEU A 483 10.57 30.32 5.99
C LEU A 483 9.07 30.10 6.22
N GLN A 484 8.27 30.11 5.16
CA GLN A 484 6.85 29.73 5.21
C GLN A 484 6.52 28.80 4.04
N THR A 485 5.67 27.80 4.24
CA THR A 485 5.25 26.91 3.15
C THR A 485 4.61 27.69 2.00
N VAL A 486 5.01 27.36 0.76
CA VAL A 486 4.41 27.96 -0.45
C VAL A 486 2.94 27.54 -0.58
N ASN A 487 2.68 26.24 -0.38
CA ASN A 487 1.35 25.67 -0.40
C ASN A 487 0.78 25.62 1.02
N ALA A 488 -0.52 25.88 1.14
CA ALA A 488 -1.25 25.74 2.39
C ALA A 488 -1.80 24.31 2.56
N ILE A 489 -2.07 23.94 3.80
CA ILE A 489 -2.24 22.57 4.30
C ILE A 489 -3.65 22.40 4.87
N ASP A 490 -4.42 21.47 4.30
CA ASP A 490 -5.84 21.33 4.62
C ASP A 490 -6.10 20.17 5.60
N GLY A 491 -7.11 20.33 6.47
CA GLY A 491 -7.54 19.31 7.43
C GLY A 491 -6.62 19.14 8.65
N ALA A 492 -6.71 17.97 9.30
CA ALA A 492 -5.87 17.62 10.45
C ALA A 492 -4.49 17.13 10.00
N PHE A 493 -3.42 17.64 10.60
CA PHE A 493 -2.05 17.34 10.21
C PHE A 493 -1.08 17.33 11.39
N PHE A 494 0.12 16.82 11.16
CA PHE A 494 1.23 16.95 12.09
C PHE A 494 2.42 17.60 11.39
N VAL A 495 3.22 18.33 12.16
CA VAL A 495 4.54 18.81 11.75
C VAL A 495 5.55 18.12 12.64
N ARG A 496 6.52 17.42 12.06
CA ARG A 496 7.67 16.88 12.79
C ARG A 496 8.94 17.53 12.29
N PHE A 497 9.83 17.87 13.20
CA PHE A 497 11.11 18.48 12.83
C PHE A 497 12.19 18.10 13.83
N ARG A 498 13.45 18.18 13.39
CA ARG A 498 14.62 17.98 14.23
C ARG A 498 15.44 19.26 14.28
N MET A 499 15.64 19.78 15.49
CA MET A 499 16.24 21.09 15.73
C MET A 499 17.23 21.06 16.89
N LYS A 500 18.23 21.95 16.86
CA LYS A 500 19.07 22.30 18.01
C LYS A 500 19.46 23.79 18.01
N PRO A 501 19.87 24.34 19.18
CA PRO A 501 20.59 25.60 19.25
C PRO A 501 22.07 25.46 18.80
N ASP A 502 22.68 26.60 18.42
CA ASP A 502 24.14 26.74 18.24
C ASP A 502 24.89 26.57 19.57
N SER A 503 24.33 27.10 20.66
CA SER A 503 24.91 27.10 22.00
C SER A 503 23.85 26.84 23.06
N THR A 504 24.18 25.99 24.02
CA THR A 504 23.34 25.70 25.21
C THR A 504 23.37 26.78 26.28
N ALA A 505 24.33 27.71 26.15
CA ALA A 505 24.61 28.74 27.13
C ALA A 505 24.02 30.11 26.75
N LEU A 506 23.25 30.17 25.66
CA LEU A 506 22.58 31.36 25.16
C LEU A 506 21.08 31.08 25.04
N ASP A 507 20.31 32.16 25.10
CA ASP A 507 18.87 32.20 24.87
C ASP A 507 18.49 31.60 23.50
N PHE A 508 17.40 30.82 23.44
CA PHE A 508 17.00 30.05 22.28
C PHE A 508 15.47 29.90 22.14
N ASP A 509 14.76 30.84 21.52
CA ASP A 509 13.35 30.61 21.17
C ASP A 509 13.18 30.13 19.72
N GLY A 510 13.58 28.89 19.45
CA GLY A 510 13.52 28.29 18.12
C GLY A 510 12.30 27.38 17.92
N GLY A 511 11.70 27.40 16.73
CA GLY A 511 10.64 26.44 16.43
C GLY A 511 9.86 26.64 15.13
N VAL A 512 8.57 26.33 15.19
CA VAL A 512 7.65 26.32 14.05
C VAL A 512 6.43 27.19 14.34
N GLU A 513 5.85 27.81 13.32
CA GLU A 513 4.59 28.55 13.38
C GLU A 513 3.52 27.88 12.50
N THR A 514 2.25 28.00 12.88
CA THR A 514 1.11 27.75 12.00
C THR A 514 0.30 29.02 11.79
N GLU A 515 -0.11 29.29 10.55
CA GLU A 515 -0.93 30.44 10.15
C GLU A 515 -2.21 29.95 9.48
N PHE A 516 -3.38 30.22 10.05
CA PHE A 516 -4.67 29.81 9.47
C PHE A 516 -5.69 30.92 9.52
N ASN A 517 -6.59 30.97 8.54
CA ASN A 517 -7.69 31.91 8.58
C ASN A 517 -8.89 31.32 9.34
N TYR A 518 -9.63 32.15 10.05
CA TYR A 518 -10.90 31.80 10.70
C TYR A 518 -11.97 32.83 10.35
N THR A 519 -13.25 32.42 10.36
CA THR A 519 -14.34 33.38 10.23
C THR A 519 -14.72 33.93 11.58
N GLU A 520 -14.66 35.25 11.72
CA GLU A 520 -15.26 35.94 12.85
C GLU A 520 -16.61 36.51 12.42
N THR A 521 -17.67 36.14 13.14
CA THR A 521 -19.01 36.67 12.88
C THR A 521 -19.32 37.75 13.91
N GLN A 522 -19.21 39.01 13.50
CA GLN A 522 -19.55 40.16 14.32
C GLN A 522 -20.99 40.59 14.06
N ALA A 523 -21.75 40.86 15.12
CA ALA A 523 -23.07 41.47 14.99
C ALA A 523 -22.93 42.94 14.56
N LEU A 524 -23.43 43.30 13.38
CA LEU A 524 -23.44 44.69 12.89
C LEU A 524 -24.40 45.58 13.69
N GLY A 525 -25.22 44.99 14.55
CA GLY A 525 -26.33 45.62 15.26
C GLY A 525 -27.59 45.71 14.38
N ASN A 526 -28.63 46.32 14.93
CA ASN A 526 -29.87 46.54 14.19
C ASN A 526 -29.75 47.79 13.31
N TYR A 527 -30.29 47.71 12.10
CA TYR A 527 -30.36 48.85 11.18
C TYR A 527 -31.67 48.87 10.38
N LEU A 528 -32.00 50.03 9.85
CA LEU A 528 -33.05 50.20 8.86
C LEU A 528 -32.42 50.24 7.46
N LYS A 529 -32.87 49.37 6.56
CA LYS A 529 -32.57 49.48 5.12
C LYS A 529 -33.65 50.34 4.47
N VAL A 530 -33.23 51.48 3.93
CA VAL A 530 -34.07 52.48 3.27
C VAL A 530 -33.76 52.47 1.78
N ILE A 531 -34.72 52.03 0.97
CA ILE A 531 -34.65 52.19 -0.49
C ILE A 531 -35.39 53.49 -0.82
N VAL A 532 -34.64 54.50 -1.23
CA VAL A 532 -35.16 55.76 -1.77
C VAL A 532 -35.44 55.56 -3.24
N ARG A 533 -36.62 55.98 -3.70
CA ARG A 533 -36.98 56.05 -5.11
C ARG A 533 -37.43 57.45 -5.45
N TYR A 534 -36.99 57.97 -6.59
CA TYR A 534 -37.44 59.23 -7.17
C TYR A 534 -38.07 58.94 -8.53
N ASP A 535 -39.36 59.27 -8.68
CA ASP A 535 -40.14 59.05 -9.90
C ASP A 535 -40.71 60.38 -10.38
N GLY A 536 -39.89 61.19 -11.06
CA GLY A 536 -40.21 62.59 -11.38
C GLY A 536 -39.52 63.12 -12.65
N PRO A 537 -39.43 64.46 -12.81
CA PRO A 537 -38.66 65.10 -13.89
C PRO A 537 -37.18 64.66 -13.93
N GLU A 538 -36.51 64.90 -15.07
CA GLU A 538 -35.09 64.59 -15.19
C GLU A 538 -34.23 65.43 -14.23
N LEU A 539 -33.38 64.76 -13.45
CA LEU A 539 -32.45 65.42 -12.53
C LEU A 539 -31.19 65.86 -13.27
N ILE A 540 -30.74 67.09 -13.01
CA ILE A 540 -29.54 67.67 -13.65
C ILE A 540 -28.25 67.17 -12.99
N ASP A 541 -28.34 66.77 -11.71
CA ASP A 541 -27.22 66.22 -10.95
C ASP A 541 -27.73 65.12 -10.03
N THR A 542 -27.12 63.95 -10.11
CA THR A 542 -27.48 62.76 -9.33
C THR A 542 -26.42 62.38 -8.31
N THR A 543 -25.34 63.16 -8.20
CA THR A 543 -24.24 62.89 -7.28
C THR A 543 -24.35 63.75 -6.02
N ASN A 544 -24.03 63.18 -4.87
CA ASN A 544 -24.01 63.87 -3.58
C ASN A 544 -25.29 64.70 -3.34
N VAL A 545 -26.44 64.13 -3.68
CA VAL A 545 -27.75 64.75 -3.57
C VAL A 545 -28.22 64.69 -2.13
N GLN A 546 -28.74 65.80 -1.61
CA GLN A 546 -29.36 65.84 -0.30
C GLN A 546 -30.79 65.31 -0.38
N VAL A 547 -31.03 64.17 0.26
CA VAL A 547 -32.28 63.45 0.22
C VAL A 547 -32.90 63.45 1.62
N PRO A 548 -34.15 63.90 1.80
CA PRO A 548 -34.87 63.70 3.05
C PRO A 548 -35.34 62.25 3.13
N ILE A 549 -35.23 61.61 4.29
CA ILE A 549 -35.77 60.29 4.59
C ILE A 549 -36.83 60.47 5.68
N ARG A 550 -38.07 60.12 5.37
CA ARG A 550 -39.20 60.22 6.30
C ARG A 550 -39.48 58.87 6.93
N LEU A 551 -39.31 58.79 8.25
CA LEU A 551 -39.56 57.61 9.06
C LEU A 551 -40.90 57.76 9.77
N SER A 552 -41.78 56.76 9.66
CA SER A 552 -43.04 56.71 10.40
C SER A 552 -42.83 56.35 11.87
N ALA A 553 -43.83 56.56 12.73
CA ALA A 553 -43.84 56.09 14.13
C ALA A 553 -43.46 54.60 14.26
N ALA A 554 -43.86 53.75 13.31
CA ALA A 554 -43.48 52.34 13.30
C ALA A 554 -41.99 52.12 12.98
N ASN A 555 -41.40 52.95 12.11
CA ASN A 555 -39.98 52.81 11.74
C ASN A 555 -39.03 53.28 12.84
N ILE A 556 -39.45 54.25 13.66
CA ILE A 556 -38.63 54.75 14.77
C ILE A 556 -38.85 54.00 16.09
N SER A 557 -39.78 53.03 16.12
CA SER A 557 -40.06 52.22 17.29
C SER A 557 -38.82 51.42 17.72
N GLY A 558 -38.39 51.60 18.97
CA GLY A 558 -37.22 50.93 19.53
C GLY A 558 -35.86 51.59 19.22
N ILE A 559 -35.85 52.76 18.58
CA ILE A 559 -34.66 53.59 18.42
C ILE A 559 -34.54 54.57 19.60
N ASN A 560 -33.40 54.57 20.28
CA ASN A 560 -33.10 55.51 21.35
C ASN A 560 -32.93 56.92 20.77
N ALA A 561 -33.76 57.84 21.23
CA ALA A 561 -33.80 59.22 20.77
C ALA A 561 -34.28 60.15 21.88
N ASP A 562 -33.92 61.42 21.75
CA ASP A 562 -34.39 62.54 22.55
C ASP A 562 -35.16 63.52 21.65
N PRO A 563 -36.51 63.42 21.63
CA PRO A 563 -37.37 64.32 20.87
C PRO A 563 -37.23 65.80 21.24
N ALA A 564 -36.82 66.13 22.48
CA ALA A 564 -36.69 67.53 22.90
C ALA A 564 -35.51 68.24 22.24
N THR A 565 -34.50 67.48 21.81
CA THR A 565 -33.28 68.01 21.18
C THR A 565 -33.09 67.56 19.73
N ASN A 566 -34.05 66.80 19.17
CA ASN A 566 -33.95 66.18 17.85
C ASN A 566 -32.68 65.33 17.68
N ARG A 567 -32.29 64.59 18.72
CA ARG A 567 -31.11 63.72 18.70
C ARG A 567 -31.54 62.26 18.72
N ALA A 568 -30.85 61.42 17.97
CA ALA A 568 -31.05 59.97 18.00
C ALA A 568 -29.71 59.24 17.96
N GLU A 569 -29.69 58.00 18.46
CA GLU A 569 -28.49 57.17 18.43
C GLU A 569 -28.32 56.49 17.06
N ILE A 570 -28.14 57.27 16.01
CA ILE A 570 -28.08 56.76 14.64
C ILE A 570 -26.77 57.07 13.93
N LEU A 571 -26.44 56.23 12.94
CA LEU A 571 -25.39 56.45 11.95
C LEU A 571 -25.90 55.97 10.59
N THR A 572 -25.51 56.65 9.52
CA THR A 572 -25.97 56.35 8.16
C THR A 572 -24.85 55.87 7.25
N TYR A 573 -25.16 54.90 6.39
CA TYR A 573 -24.22 54.24 5.50
C TYR A 573 -24.80 54.07 4.10
N SER A 574 -23.91 53.98 3.10
CA SER A 574 -24.28 53.74 1.70
C SER A 574 -24.22 52.26 1.30
N ASP A 575 -23.66 51.40 2.15
CA ASP A 575 -23.44 49.97 1.88
C ASP A 575 -24.07 49.07 2.97
N PRO A 576 -24.45 47.84 2.60
CA PRO A 576 -25.07 46.89 3.54
C PRO A 576 -24.16 46.39 4.66
N LEU A 577 -22.83 46.53 4.53
CA LEU A 577 -21.85 46.12 5.53
C LEU A 577 -21.55 47.24 6.55
N LEU A 578 -22.18 48.41 6.39
CA LEU A 578 -22.02 49.56 7.26
C LEU A 578 -20.56 50.06 7.35
N GLN A 579 -19.84 50.07 6.23
CA GLN A 579 -18.44 50.51 6.16
C GLN A 579 -18.30 51.96 5.67
N ASN A 580 -19.10 52.34 4.68
CA ASN A 580 -19.05 53.62 4.00
C ASN A 580 -20.08 54.58 4.60
N ARG A 581 -19.66 55.26 5.68
CA ARG A 581 -20.45 56.30 6.33
C ARG A 581 -20.79 57.41 5.37
N ILE A 582 -22.05 57.82 5.38
CA ILE A 582 -22.53 59.05 4.72
C ILE A 582 -23.00 60.04 5.78
N PRO A 583 -22.85 61.35 5.55
CA PRO A 583 -23.29 62.34 6.51
C PRO A 583 -24.82 62.40 6.58
N PHE A 584 -25.34 62.72 7.75
CA PHE A 584 -26.77 62.95 7.98
C PHE A 584 -27.01 64.14 8.90
N TRP A 585 -28.25 64.64 8.90
CA TRP A 585 -28.74 65.63 9.84
C TRP A 585 -30.22 65.37 10.16
N ILE A 586 -30.55 65.39 11.45
CA ILE A 586 -31.91 65.18 11.96
C ILE A 586 -32.60 66.53 12.05
N GLU A 587 -33.61 66.70 11.21
CA GLU A 587 -34.40 67.93 11.20
C GLU A 587 -35.40 67.94 12.35
N TYR A 588 -36.19 66.86 12.47
CA TYR A 588 -37.09 66.63 13.58
C TYR A 588 -37.18 65.15 13.95
N TRP A 589 -37.49 64.89 15.23
CA TRP A 589 -37.80 63.56 15.76
C TRP A 589 -38.87 63.68 16.85
N ASP A 590 -40.03 63.05 16.66
CA ASP A 590 -41.13 63.07 17.63
C ASP A 590 -41.87 61.72 17.71
N THR A 591 -43.04 61.69 18.36
CA THR A 591 -43.83 60.46 18.52
C THR A 591 -44.58 60.05 17.25
N ALA A 592 -44.75 60.94 16.28
CA ALA A 592 -45.40 60.67 15.00
C ALA A 592 -44.41 60.18 13.93
N GLY A 593 -43.12 60.54 14.05
CA GLY A 593 -42.07 60.08 13.14
C GLY A 593 -40.78 60.90 13.24
N ALA A 594 -39.92 60.77 12.22
CA ALA A 594 -38.69 61.56 12.10
C ALA A 594 -38.39 61.91 10.64
N GLN A 595 -37.71 63.04 10.41
CA GLN A 595 -37.12 63.38 9.11
C GLN A 595 -35.61 63.53 9.25
N ILE A 596 -34.89 62.71 8.48
CA ILE A 596 -33.44 62.63 8.48
C ILE A 596 -32.95 62.97 7.08
N TRP A 597 -32.09 63.97 6.95
CA TRP A 597 -31.42 64.28 5.70
C TRP A 597 -30.14 63.48 5.56
N VAL A 598 -29.87 62.96 4.36
CA VAL A 598 -28.61 62.29 4.01
C VAL A 598 -28.06 62.83 2.71
N LYS A 599 -26.72 62.81 2.54
CA LYS A 599 -26.06 63.12 1.26
C LYS A 599 -25.68 61.83 0.56
N THR A 600 -26.32 61.49 -0.56
CA THR A 600 -26.12 60.21 -1.26
C THR A 600 -26.20 60.37 -2.78
N ASN A 601 -25.74 59.36 -3.52
CA ASN A 601 -25.86 59.32 -4.98
C ASN A 601 -27.17 58.64 -5.38
N LEU A 602 -27.89 59.25 -6.31
CA LEU A 602 -29.05 58.66 -6.96
C LEU A 602 -28.61 57.96 -8.26
N THR A 603 -29.05 56.71 -8.44
CA THR A 603 -28.74 55.90 -9.62
C THR A 603 -29.92 55.93 -10.57
N TYR A 604 -29.71 56.32 -11.83
CA TYR A 604 -30.74 56.27 -12.87
C TYR A 604 -31.11 54.82 -13.19
N THR A 605 -32.40 54.48 -13.11
CA THR A 605 -32.90 53.11 -13.34
C THR A 605 -33.79 53.00 -14.58
N GLY A 606 -34.16 54.13 -15.21
CA GLY A 606 -34.91 54.14 -16.47
C GLY A 606 -35.88 55.32 -16.56
N ARG A 607 -36.69 55.36 -17.61
CA ARG A 607 -37.80 56.33 -17.74
C ARG A 607 -39.03 55.66 -18.32
N THR A 608 -40.19 56.15 -17.93
CA THR A 608 -41.49 55.74 -18.48
C THR A 608 -42.22 56.93 -19.08
N TRP A 609 -43.11 56.65 -20.03
CA TRP A 609 -43.99 57.66 -20.61
C TRP A 609 -45.37 57.59 -19.95
N SER A 610 -45.77 58.67 -19.28
CA SER A 610 -47.09 58.83 -18.66
C SER A 610 -47.57 60.28 -18.80
N ASN A 611 -48.07 60.63 -19.99
CA ASN A 611 -48.42 62.01 -20.37
C ASN A 611 -47.26 63.02 -20.19
N GLY A 612 -46.04 62.52 -20.34
CA GLY A 612 -44.76 63.19 -20.06
C GLY A 612 -43.69 62.13 -19.74
N TRP A 613 -42.41 62.50 -19.82
CA TRP A 613 -41.33 61.61 -19.38
C TRP A 613 -41.21 61.65 -17.86
N VAL A 614 -41.33 60.47 -17.23
CA VAL A 614 -41.04 60.25 -15.81
C VAL A 614 -39.72 59.48 -15.73
N TYR A 615 -38.74 60.03 -15.03
CA TYR A 615 -37.42 59.45 -14.84
C TYR A 615 -37.34 58.79 -13.47
N HIS A 616 -36.83 57.57 -13.45
CA HIS A 616 -36.71 56.73 -12.27
C HIS A 616 -35.28 56.75 -11.77
N TYR A 617 -35.10 57.06 -10.50
CA TYR A 617 -33.83 56.95 -9.82
C TYR A 617 -34.00 56.23 -8.49
N ASN A 618 -32.94 55.58 -8.01
CA ASN A 618 -32.94 54.98 -6.68
C ASN A 618 -31.64 55.21 -5.92
N ALA A 619 -31.72 55.11 -4.60
CA ALA A 619 -30.58 54.96 -3.72
C ALA A 619 -30.94 53.99 -2.61
N THR A 620 -29.95 53.31 -2.05
CA THR A 620 -30.12 52.53 -0.81
C THR A 620 -29.29 53.16 0.28
N VAL A 621 -29.91 53.40 1.42
CA VAL A 621 -29.30 53.99 2.60
C VAL A 621 -29.57 53.07 3.79
N TYR A 622 -28.56 52.86 4.62
CA TYR A 622 -28.63 52.01 5.80
C TYR A 622 -28.49 52.89 7.05
N ILE A 623 -29.49 52.87 7.93
CA ILE A 623 -29.51 53.65 9.18
C ILE A 623 -29.30 52.68 10.34
N LYS A 624 -28.06 52.59 10.84
CA LYS A 624 -27.76 51.87 12.08
C LYS A 624 -28.31 52.68 13.25
N TYR A 625 -28.93 52.02 14.21
CA TYR A 625 -29.55 52.69 15.36
C TYR A 625 -29.15 52.04 16.69
N ASN A 626 -29.41 52.72 17.80
CA ASN A 626 -28.93 52.38 19.15
C ASN A 626 -27.40 52.27 19.20
N THR A 627 -26.73 53.22 18.56
CA THR A 627 -25.26 53.30 18.46
C THR A 627 -24.59 53.76 19.76
N GLY A 628 -25.35 54.05 20.82
CA GLY A 628 -24.84 54.45 22.13
C GLY A 628 -24.45 55.93 22.24
N THR A 629 -24.62 56.74 21.20
CA THR A 629 -24.34 58.18 21.22
C THR A 629 -25.48 58.98 20.59
N LEU A 630 -26.17 59.78 21.39
CA LEU A 630 -27.20 60.70 20.89
C LEU A 630 -26.56 61.81 20.06
N THR A 631 -26.97 61.94 18.80
CA THR A 631 -26.47 62.96 17.88
C THR A 631 -27.59 63.53 17.03
N ARG A 632 -27.47 64.81 16.64
CA ARG A 632 -28.35 65.45 15.64
C ARG A 632 -27.79 65.28 14.22
N GLY A 633 -26.57 64.76 14.08
CA GLY A 633 -25.82 64.79 12.83
C GLY A 633 -25.17 66.16 12.57
N ASP A 634 -24.60 66.36 11.39
CA ASP A 634 -23.92 67.60 10.98
C ASP A 634 -24.46 68.09 9.63
N GLY A 635 -25.31 69.12 9.68
CA GLY A 635 -25.89 69.72 8.49
C GLY A 635 -24.86 70.32 7.54
N ASN A 636 -23.68 70.75 8.03
CA ASN A 636 -22.62 71.30 7.18
C ASN A 636 -22.02 70.24 6.24
N GLN A 637 -22.07 68.97 6.62
CA GLN A 637 -21.60 67.87 5.77
C GLN A 637 -22.67 67.38 4.79
N VAL A 638 -23.95 67.62 5.11
CA VAL A 638 -25.07 67.21 4.26
C VAL A 638 -25.34 68.24 3.17
N PHE A 639 -25.59 69.49 3.54
CA PHE A 639 -26.10 70.51 2.64
C PHE A 639 -25.00 71.28 1.91
N GLU A 640 -25.35 71.98 0.82
CA GLU A 640 -24.41 72.86 0.11
C GLU A 640 -24.12 74.13 0.92
N PHE A 641 -25.04 74.49 1.81
CA PHE A 641 -24.85 75.48 2.85
C PHE A 641 -25.79 75.17 4.01
N PHE A 642 -25.32 75.38 5.25
CA PHE A 642 -26.09 75.09 6.45
C PHE A 642 -25.68 76.06 7.57
N ASP A 643 -26.67 76.55 8.30
CA ASP A 643 -26.46 77.21 9.59
C ASP A 643 -27.67 76.96 10.48
N ASP A 644 -27.43 76.46 11.70
CA ASP A 644 -28.44 76.24 12.74
C ASP A 644 -28.28 77.21 13.91
N PHE A 645 -27.42 78.22 13.75
CA PHE A 645 -27.22 79.32 14.69
C PHE A 645 -26.97 78.86 16.15
N THR A 646 -26.36 77.68 16.32
CA THR A 646 -26.08 77.09 17.63
C THR A 646 -24.95 77.77 18.42
N GLY A 647 -24.16 78.62 17.76
CA GLY A 647 -23.11 79.41 18.39
C GLY A 647 -23.62 80.51 19.32
N THR A 648 -22.70 81.18 20.03
CA THR A 648 -23.03 82.36 20.86
C THR A 648 -23.00 83.68 20.08
N THR A 649 -22.55 83.65 18.84
CA THR A 649 -22.42 84.80 17.93
C THR A 649 -22.65 84.34 16.49
N LEU A 650 -23.03 85.27 15.60
CA LEU A 650 -23.15 85.00 14.17
C LEU A 650 -21.81 84.53 13.58
N ASP A 651 -21.84 83.46 12.78
CA ASP A 651 -20.67 82.96 12.06
C ASP A 651 -20.31 83.89 10.89
N THR A 652 -19.39 84.82 11.15
CA THR A 652 -18.87 85.75 10.14
C THR A 652 -18.02 85.07 9.07
N GLY A 653 -17.67 83.79 9.22
CA GLY A 653 -17.07 82.97 8.16
C GLY A 653 -18.10 82.56 7.10
N LYS A 654 -19.37 82.41 7.48
CA LYS A 654 -20.48 82.03 6.59
C LYS A 654 -21.28 83.22 6.07
N TRP A 655 -21.42 84.26 6.89
CA TRP A 655 -22.29 85.40 6.60
C TRP A 655 -21.53 86.72 6.50
N ASP A 656 -21.92 87.52 5.52
CA ASP A 656 -21.77 88.97 5.55
C ASP A 656 -23.02 89.58 6.22
N THR A 657 -22.89 90.73 6.87
CA THR A 657 -23.97 91.32 7.68
C THR A 657 -24.07 92.84 7.56
N HIS A 658 -25.29 93.35 7.74
CA HIS A 658 -25.59 94.75 8.00
C HIS A 658 -26.56 94.87 9.19
N GLY A 659 -26.43 95.95 9.97
CA GLY A 659 -27.22 96.17 11.18
C GLY A 659 -26.63 95.43 12.38
N ASN A 660 -27.49 94.97 13.29
CA ASN A 660 -27.07 94.31 14.53
C ASN A 660 -27.77 92.94 14.70
N PRO A 661 -27.57 91.97 13.78
CA PRO A 661 -28.08 90.62 14.01
C PRO A 661 -27.42 90.00 15.23
N THR A 662 -28.18 89.22 15.97
CA THR A 662 -27.67 88.51 17.16
C THR A 662 -28.01 87.04 17.06
N VAL A 663 -27.15 86.20 17.64
CA VAL A 663 -27.43 84.78 17.81
C VAL A 663 -27.52 84.51 19.29
N SER A 664 -28.63 83.92 19.73
CA SER A 664 -28.86 83.57 21.13
C SER A 664 -29.79 82.37 21.25
N ASN A 665 -29.47 81.43 22.12
CA ASN A 665 -30.27 80.22 22.38
C ASN A 665 -30.55 79.37 21.12
N GLY A 666 -29.62 79.31 20.17
CA GLY A 666 -29.80 78.55 18.92
C GLY A 666 -30.64 79.27 17.85
N TYR A 667 -30.95 80.56 18.04
CA TYR A 667 -31.72 81.34 17.07
C TYR A 667 -30.94 82.56 16.60
N LEU A 668 -30.93 82.78 15.29
CA LEU A 668 -30.66 84.09 14.70
C LEU A 668 -31.83 85.01 14.96
N ARG A 669 -31.55 86.21 15.45
CA ARG A 669 -32.52 87.30 15.62
C ARG A 669 -32.11 88.47 14.73
N LEU A 670 -32.99 88.82 13.79
CA LEU A 670 -32.84 90.00 12.94
C LEU A 670 -33.76 91.11 13.45
N PRO A 671 -33.27 92.09 14.22
CA PRO A 671 -34.06 93.27 14.58
C PRO A 671 -34.30 94.16 13.36
N SER A 672 -35.23 95.11 13.45
CA SER A 672 -35.51 96.07 12.38
C SER A 672 -34.21 96.70 11.83
N ARG A 673 -34.14 96.79 10.50
CA ARG A 673 -33.01 97.24 9.68
C ARG A 673 -31.75 96.39 9.80
N SER A 674 -31.91 95.07 9.90
CA SER A 674 -30.79 94.12 9.93
C SER A 674 -30.96 92.99 8.92
N TRP A 675 -29.86 92.59 8.29
CA TRP A 675 -29.84 91.47 7.36
C TRP A 675 -28.50 90.76 7.32
N ILE A 676 -28.55 89.54 6.80
CA ILE A 676 -27.38 88.70 6.52
C ILE A 676 -27.48 88.15 5.10
N TRP A 677 -26.33 87.95 4.47
CA TRP A 677 -26.26 87.22 3.20
C TRP A 677 -25.04 86.32 3.16
N SER A 678 -25.17 85.19 2.47
CA SER A 678 -24.16 84.14 2.46
C SER A 678 -22.89 84.60 1.75
N LYS A 679 -21.75 84.20 2.31
CA LYS A 679 -20.46 84.30 1.60
C LYS A 679 -20.36 83.25 0.50
N ALA A 680 -20.97 82.08 0.74
CA ALA A 680 -21.17 81.03 -0.26
C ALA A 680 -22.09 81.50 -1.38
N THR A 681 -21.87 80.97 -2.58
CA THR A 681 -22.68 81.25 -3.77
C THR A 681 -23.14 79.97 -4.41
N PHE A 682 -24.35 79.96 -4.95
CA PHE A 682 -25.03 78.77 -5.45
C PHE A 682 -25.24 78.84 -6.97
N PRO A 683 -25.42 77.68 -7.63
CA PRO A 683 -25.79 77.61 -9.04
C PRO A 683 -27.18 78.23 -9.29
N SER A 684 -27.60 78.30 -10.55
CA SER A 684 -28.88 78.87 -10.95
C SER A 684 -30.10 78.01 -10.59
N THR A 685 -29.89 76.84 -9.98
CA THR A 685 -30.95 75.96 -9.48
C THR A 685 -30.56 75.36 -8.15
N TYR A 686 -31.43 75.51 -7.15
CA TYR A 686 -31.25 75.00 -5.79
C TYR A 686 -32.56 75.12 -5.03
N ILE A 687 -32.61 74.53 -3.84
CA ILE A 687 -33.69 74.73 -2.88
C ILE A 687 -33.07 75.32 -1.61
N MET A 688 -33.68 76.36 -1.06
CA MET A 688 -33.33 76.94 0.23
C MET A 688 -34.49 76.71 1.19
N ASP A 689 -34.22 76.02 2.29
CA ASP A 689 -35.20 75.75 3.34
C ASP A 689 -34.82 76.53 4.60
N ILE A 690 -35.84 77.07 5.26
CA ILE A 690 -35.70 77.92 6.44
C ILE A 690 -36.73 77.50 7.48
N ARG A 691 -36.31 77.35 8.74
CA ARG A 691 -37.23 77.35 9.89
C ARG A 691 -37.16 78.70 10.57
N GLY A 692 -38.23 79.48 10.46
CA GLY A 692 -38.27 80.84 10.98
C GLY A 692 -39.62 81.28 11.50
N LYS A 693 -39.58 82.19 12.48
CA LYS A 693 -40.72 82.97 12.97
C LYS A 693 -40.62 84.35 12.35
N LEU A 694 -41.43 84.58 11.33
CA LEU A 694 -41.51 85.84 10.61
C LEU A 694 -42.33 86.85 11.42
N VAL A 695 -41.78 88.05 11.66
CA VAL A 695 -42.41 89.14 12.39
C VAL A 695 -42.40 90.40 11.54
N ASP A 696 -43.59 90.94 11.27
CA ASP A 696 -43.89 92.20 10.54
C ASP A 696 -42.76 92.77 9.66
N ASN A 697 -42.92 92.67 8.35
CA ASN A 697 -41.97 93.17 7.34
C ASN A 697 -40.58 92.49 7.25
N PRO A 698 -40.48 91.13 7.24
CA PRO A 698 -39.24 90.43 6.97
C PRO A 698 -39.01 90.13 5.48
N GLY A 699 -37.76 89.88 5.12
CA GLY A 699 -37.34 89.59 3.76
C GLY A 699 -36.60 88.25 3.59
N ILE A 700 -36.91 87.54 2.51
CA ILE A 700 -36.14 86.36 2.05
C ILE A 700 -35.44 86.72 0.75
N MET A 701 -34.11 86.59 0.72
CA MET A 701 -33.29 87.07 -0.39
C MET A 701 -32.61 85.93 -1.15
N TRP A 702 -32.52 86.09 -2.46
CA TRP A 702 -31.84 85.14 -3.35
C TRP A 702 -31.22 85.85 -4.55
N ASN A 703 -30.44 85.11 -5.34
CA ASN A 703 -29.77 85.62 -6.54
C ASN A 703 -28.93 86.89 -6.25
N ILE A 704 -28.30 87.00 -5.08
CA ILE A 704 -27.52 88.17 -4.68
C ILE A 704 -26.16 88.13 -5.39
N ARG A 705 -25.88 89.15 -6.19
CA ARG A 705 -24.57 89.33 -6.82
C ARG A 705 -23.61 90.01 -5.84
N ARG A 706 -22.72 89.22 -5.24
CA ARG A 706 -21.75 89.70 -4.23
C ARG A 706 -20.91 90.90 -4.68
N SER A 707 -20.54 90.98 -5.96
CA SER A 707 -19.73 92.11 -6.48
C SER A 707 -20.46 93.46 -6.50
N THR A 708 -21.79 93.47 -6.51
CA THR A 708 -22.60 94.71 -6.62
C THR A 708 -23.60 94.89 -5.48
N GLY A 709 -23.85 93.87 -4.66
CA GLY A 709 -24.85 93.87 -3.60
C GLY A 709 -26.30 93.65 -4.06
N TRP A 710 -26.60 93.87 -5.35
CA TRP A 710 -27.94 93.64 -5.88
C TRP A 710 -28.36 92.16 -5.87
N GLY A 711 -29.52 91.89 -5.26
CA GLY A 711 -30.22 90.62 -5.30
C GLY A 711 -31.73 90.81 -5.36
N ARG A 712 -32.44 89.69 -5.38
CA ARG A 712 -33.89 89.66 -5.27
C ARG A 712 -34.27 89.44 -3.81
N ILE A 713 -35.33 90.08 -3.38
CA ILE A 713 -35.92 89.91 -2.06
C ILE A 713 -37.42 89.72 -2.23
N GLU A 714 -38.00 88.75 -1.55
CA GLU A 714 -39.41 88.81 -1.24
C GLU A 714 -39.56 89.51 0.10
N ASP A 715 -40.17 90.70 0.07
CA ASP A 715 -40.51 91.48 1.25
C ASP A 715 -41.94 91.13 1.68
N ILE A 716 -42.08 90.54 2.88
CA ILE A 716 -43.31 89.94 3.36
C ILE A 716 -44.02 90.93 4.28
N ASN A 717 -45.33 91.12 4.13
CA ASN A 717 -46.16 92.04 4.91
C ASN A 717 -45.88 93.54 4.68
N TYR A 718 -45.33 93.94 3.54
CA TYR A 718 -45.02 95.35 3.24
C TYR A 718 -46.23 96.30 3.39
N TYR A 719 -47.42 95.87 2.95
CA TYR A 719 -48.66 96.65 3.07
C TYR A 719 -49.50 96.29 4.31
N GLY A 720 -49.00 95.43 5.20
CA GLY A 720 -49.76 94.97 6.37
C GLY A 720 -50.83 93.91 6.07
N ASP A 721 -50.74 93.23 4.92
CA ASP A 721 -51.71 92.23 4.43
C ASP A 721 -51.22 90.77 4.55
N GLY A 722 -50.06 90.55 5.18
CA GLY A 722 -49.43 89.24 5.35
C GLY A 722 -48.82 88.65 4.07
N ARG A 723 -48.80 89.37 2.94
CA ARG A 723 -48.38 88.86 1.62
C ARG A 723 -46.93 89.21 1.27
N GLY A 724 -46.33 88.39 0.42
CA GLY A 724 -44.99 88.61 -0.11
C GLY A 724 -45.00 89.49 -1.35
N TYR A 725 -43.99 90.35 -1.49
CA TYR A 725 -43.81 91.24 -2.63
C TYR A 725 -42.37 91.15 -3.14
N LEU A 726 -42.20 90.89 -4.44
CA LEU A 726 -40.87 90.81 -5.04
C LEU A 726 -40.27 92.21 -5.22
N TRP A 727 -39.02 92.39 -4.80
CA TRP A 727 -38.23 93.60 -5.03
C TRP A 727 -36.78 93.28 -5.43
N TRP A 728 -36.10 94.30 -5.95
CA TRP A 728 -34.65 94.32 -5.94
C TRP A 728 -34.16 95.05 -4.70
N PHE A 729 -33.22 94.43 -4.00
CA PHE A 729 -32.58 95.01 -2.83
C PHE A 729 -31.06 94.95 -2.98
N ASN A 730 -30.39 96.03 -2.61
CA ASN A 730 -28.93 96.08 -2.56
C ASN A 730 -28.46 95.89 -1.11
N VAL A 731 -27.89 94.73 -0.81
CA VAL A 731 -27.45 94.38 0.56
C VAL A 731 -26.28 95.23 1.07
N LEU A 732 -25.56 95.93 0.17
CA LEU A 732 -24.42 96.78 0.53
C LEU A 732 -24.81 98.25 0.76
N THR A 733 -25.85 98.74 0.07
CA THR A 733 -26.24 100.16 0.09
C THR A 733 -27.65 100.40 0.62
N SER A 734 -28.40 99.35 0.96
CA SER A 734 -29.78 99.42 1.44
C SER A 734 -30.77 100.06 0.45
N ASN A 735 -30.42 100.04 -0.85
CA ASN A 735 -31.24 100.64 -1.91
C ASN A 735 -32.27 99.63 -2.43
N TRP A 736 -33.46 100.14 -2.75
CA TRP A 736 -34.60 99.37 -3.27
C TRP A 736 -34.97 99.81 -4.69
N ILE A 737 -35.26 98.85 -5.58
CA ILE A 737 -35.82 99.12 -6.92
C ILE A 737 -37.05 98.25 -7.14
N GLY A 738 -38.16 98.89 -7.54
CA GLY A 738 -39.45 98.23 -7.73
C GLY A 738 -39.57 97.41 -9.01
N TRP A 739 -40.02 96.17 -8.86
CA TRP A 739 -40.53 95.32 -9.95
C TRP A 739 -41.68 94.48 -9.39
N TYR A 740 -42.92 94.80 -9.79
CA TYR A 740 -44.12 94.33 -9.12
C TYR A 740 -44.56 92.94 -9.55
N ASP A 741 -44.54 92.01 -8.61
CA ASP A 741 -45.46 90.88 -8.59
C ASP A 741 -45.79 90.55 -7.13
N SER A 742 -47.05 90.27 -6.82
CA SER A 742 -47.55 90.07 -5.45
C SER A 742 -47.92 88.62 -5.21
N SER A 743 -47.61 88.09 -4.02
CA SER A 743 -48.07 86.76 -3.61
C SER A 743 -49.61 86.68 -3.61
N THR A 744 -50.15 85.49 -3.89
CA THR A 744 -51.60 85.27 -3.92
C THR A 744 -52.16 84.84 -2.58
N THR A 745 -51.31 84.37 -1.65
CA THR A 745 -51.71 83.93 -0.31
C THR A 745 -50.81 84.50 0.78
N GLU A 746 -51.36 84.56 2.01
CA GLU A 746 -50.72 85.15 3.19
C GLU A 746 -49.72 84.17 3.84
N TYR A 747 -48.61 84.71 4.33
CA TYR A 747 -47.66 84.00 5.19
C TYR A 747 -48.20 83.90 6.62
N THR A 748 -47.84 82.83 7.33
CA THR A 748 -48.14 82.75 8.76
C THR A 748 -47.14 83.61 9.53
N LEU A 749 -47.59 84.69 10.16
CA LEU A 749 -46.72 85.56 10.95
C LEU A 749 -46.78 85.19 12.44
N ASN A 750 -45.74 85.57 13.19
CA ASN A 750 -45.63 85.44 14.65
C ASN A 750 -45.62 84.00 15.19
N SER A 751 -45.48 82.98 14.35
CA SER A 751 -45.21 81.60 14.75
C SER A 751 -44.09 81.01 13.91
N PHE A 752 -43.36 80.03 14.47
CA PHE A 752 -42.33 79.33 13.72
C PHE A 752 -42.97 78.45 12.64
N GLN A 753 -42.51 78.63 11.41
CA GLN A 753 -42.92 77.85 10.24
C GLN A 753 -41.69 77.43 9.42
N ASN A 754 -41.89 76.44 8.56
CA ASN A 754 -40.90 76.05 7.56
C ASN A 754 -41.26 76.71 6.24
N ILE A 755 -40.23 77.26 5.58
CA ILE A 755 -40.35 77.98 4.33
C ILE A 755 -39.36 77.38 3.35
N GLU A 756 -39.87 76.89 2.21
CA GLU A 756 -39.07 76.30 1.13
C GLU A 756 -39.10 77.25 -0.06
N LEU A 757 -37.94 77.76 -0.46
CA LEU A 757 -37.72 78.54 -1.68
C LEU A 757 -37.11 77.63 -2.75
N ARG A 758 -37.87 77.35 -3.81
CA ARG A 758 -37.41 76.57 -4.97
C ARG A 758 -36.95 77.49 -6.09
N VAL A 759 -35.70 77.35 -6.52
CA VAL A 759 -35.16 77.99 -7.72
C VAL A 759 -35.01 76.91 -8.79
N THR A 760 -35.93 76.89 -9.76
CA THR A 760 -36.07 75.81 -10.73
C THR A 760 -35.10 75.94 -11.93
N PRO A 761 -34.80 74.84 -12.64
CA PRO A 761 -33.82 74.84 -13.74
C PRO A 761 -34.37 75.25 -15.12
N PHE A 762 -35.67 75.12 -15.38
CA PHE A 762 -36.28 75.40 -16.69
C PHE A 762 -37.45 76.35 -16.51
N TRP A 763 -37.33 77.55 -17.08
CA TRP A 763 -38.21 78.70 -16.81
C TRP A 763 -38.02 79.23 -15.40
N THR A 764 -37.89 80.53 -15.27
CA THR A 764 -37.29 81.16 -14.10
C THR A 764 -38.29 81.33 -12.97
N ASP A 765 -39.09 80.30 -12.72
CA ASP A 765 -40.16 80.33 -11.74
C ASP A 765 -39.60 79.99 -10.37
N ILE A 766 -39.81 80.92 -9.45
CA ILE A 766 -39.37 80.84 -8.06
C ILE A 766 -40.61 80.61 -7.23
N TYR A 767 -40.70 79.45 -6.62
CA TYR A 767 -41.84 79.09 -5.78
C TYR A 767 -41.43 79.18 -4.33
N GLN A 768 -42.27 79.82 -3.51
CA GLN A 768 -42.14 79.78 -2.07
C GLN A 768 -43.33 79.07 -1.47
N PHE A 769 -43.04 78.09 -0.63
CA PHE A 769 -44.03 77.31 0.08
C PHE A 769 -43.87 77.53 1.57
N SER A 770 -44.97 77.55 2.31
CA SER A 770 -44.94 77.50 3.78
C SER A 770 -45.60 76.22 4.29
N ASP A 771 -45.18 75.79 5.48
CA ASP A 771 -45.72 74.62 6.21
C ASP A 771 -45.43 73.30 5.49
N TRP A 772 -44.57 72.48 6.10
CA TRP A 772 -44.11 71.19 5.58
C TRP A 772 -45.26 70.21 5.32
N THR A 773 -46.34 70.35 6.08
CA THR A 773 -47.47 69.42 6.10
C THR A 773 -48.31 69.53 4.83
N ASN A 774 -48.49 70.75 4.33
CA ASN A 774 -49.36 71.04 3.21
C ASN A 774 -48.61 71.55 1.98
N LYS A 775 -47.30 71.88 2.12
CA LYS A 775 -46.45 72.59 1.14
C LYS A 775 -47.30 73.63 0.37
N ALA A 776 -47.97 74.51 1.12
CA ALA A 776 -48.92 75.44 0.53
C ALA A 776 -48.15 76.53 -0.23
N LEU A 777 -48.42 76.67 -1.53
CA LEU A 777 -47.79 77.68 -2.36
C LEU A 777 -48.18 79.08 -1.87
N ARG A 778 -47.18 79.88 -1.47
CA ARG A 778 -47.35 81.26 -1.01
C ARG A 778 -47.16 82.25 -2.13
N SER A 779 -46.05 82.13 -2.84
CA SER A 779 -45.74 82.99 -3.98
C SER A 779 -45.07 82.20 -5.10
N SER A 780 -45.26 82.68 -6.32
CA SER A 780 -44.57 82.22 -7.51
C SER A 780 -44.16 83.42 -8.34
N TYR A 781 -42.87 83.53 -8.68
CA TYR A 781 -42.35 84.65 -9.45
C TYR A 781 -41.58 84.18 -10.67
N ASN A 782 -41.83 84.78 -11.83
CA ASN A 782 -41.00 84.56 -13.00
C ASN A 782 -39.78 85.52 -12.95
N ALA A 783 -38.70 85.09 -12.29
CA ALA A 783 -37.50 85.88 -12.09
C ALA A 783 -36.22 85.03 -12.31
N GLY A 784 -35.49 85.35 -13.39
CA GLY A 784 -34.21 84.71 -13.73
C GLY A 784 -33.25 84.52 -12.58
N ALA A 785 -32.82 83.28 -12.35
CA ALA A 785 -31.69 82.95 -11.50
C ALA A 785 -30.39 82.84 -12.32
N SER A 786 -29.27 83.24 -11.73
CA SER A 786 -27.94 83.14 -12.35
C SER A 786 -27.03 82.26 -11.50
N ASN A 787 -26.02 81.65 -12.13
CA ASN A 787 -24.98 80.93 -11.40
C ASN A 787 -24.15 81.88 -10.52
N ASN A 788 -23.57 81.32 -9.45
CA ASN A 788 -22.68 81.97 -8.49
C ASN A 788 -23.33 83.18 -7.81
N ARG A 789 -24.44 82.92 -7.13
CA ARG A 789 -25.20 83.95 -6.41
C ARG A 789 -25.46 83.57 -4.96
N ALA A 790 -25.41 84.55 -4.06
CA ALA A 790 -25.65 84.36 -2.64
C ALA A 790 -27.15 84.40 -2.31
N VAL A 791 -27.49 83.90 -1.12
CA VAL A 791 -28.84 83.97 -0.51
C VAL A 791 -28.77 84.77 0.78
N GLY A 792 -29.90 85.19 1.32
CA GLY A 792 -29.90 85.93 2.58
C GLY A 792 -31.27 86.09 3.22
N LEU A 793 -31.26 86.68 4.41
CA LEU A 793 -32.42 86.91 5.26
C LEU A 793 -32.38 88.34 5.77
N GLU A 794 -33.54 88.98 5.88
CA GLU A 794 -33.68 90.40 6.15
C GLU A 794 -34.85 90.69 7.10
N GLN A 795 -34.71 91.76 7.86
CA GLN A 795 -35.79 92.40 8.60
C GLN A 795 -35.74 93.91 8.36
N TRP A 796 -36.74 94.46 7.66
CA TRP A 796 -36.76 95.88 7.33
C TRP A 796 -37.35 96.68 8.50
N ASN A 797 -38.62 96.46 8.80
CA ASN A 797 -39.36 97.10 9.90
C ASN A 797 -39.87 96.07 10.92
N GLY A 798 -40.56 96.50 11.98
CA GLY A 798 -41.13 95.60 12.98
C GLY A 798 -40.05 94.81 13.75
N GLY A 799 -39.95 93.51 13.48
CA GLY A 799 -38.97 92.59 14.04
C GLY A 799 -39.02 92.40 15.57
N PRO A 800 -38.14 91.52 16.12
CA PRO A 800 -37.20 90.70 15.37
C PRO A 800 -37.84 89.43 14.81
N SER A 801 -37.53 89.11 13.55
CA SER A 801 -37.74 87.75 13.03
C SER A 801 -36.66 86.83 13.60
N GLU A 802 -37.07 85.61 13.93
CA GLU A 802 -36.21 84.59 14.55
C GLU A 802 -36.04 83.41 13.58
N TYR A 803 -34.81 82.90 13.42
CA TYR A 803 -34.52 81.77 12.55
C TYR A 803 -33.76 80.70 13.33
N ASP A 804 -34.26 79.47 13.28
CA ASP A 804 -33.68 78.29 13.95
C ASP A 804 -32.58 77.70 13.07
N TRP A 805 -32.89 77.44 11.81
CA TRP A 805 -31.90 76.98 10.85
C TRP A 805 -32.25 77.42 9.43
N VAL A 806 -31.22 77.43 8.58
CA VAL A 806 -31.31 77.65 7.14
C VAL A 806 -30.35 76.71 6.43
N PHE A 807 -30.81 76.11 5.33
CA PHE A 807 -29.93 75.32 4.48
C PHE A 807 -30.22 75.51 3.00
N VAL A 808 -29.21 75.25 2.18
CA VAL A 808 -29.30 75.22 0.72
C VAL A 808 -28.89 73.84 0.22
N ARG A 809 -29.71 73.25 -0.66
CA ARG A 809 -29.50 71.92 -1.24
C ARG A 809 -29.65 71.94 -2.75
N LYS A 810 -29.12 70.90 -3.41
CA LYS A 810 -29.36 70.67 -4.83
C LYS A 810 -30.86 70.51 -5.11
N TYR A 811 -31.26 70.88 -6.32
CA TYR A 811 -32.65 70.81 -6.72
C TYR A 811 -33.12 69.35 -6.81
N LEU A 812 -34.02 68.96 -5.92
CA LEU A 812 -34.68 67.65 -5.86
C LEU A 812 -36.07 67.86 -5.28
N GLU A 813 -37.11 67.55 -6.05
CA GLU A 813 -38.49 67.74 -5.61
C GLU A 813 -38.98 66.57 -4.77
N ASP A 814 -39.16 66.79 -3.47
CA ASP A 814 -39.49 65.71 -2.52
C ASP A 814 -40.85 65.05 -2.75
N GLU A 815 -41.73 65.66 -3.54
CA GLU A 815 -43.07 65.13 -3.87
C GLU A 815 -43.01 63.89 -4.76
N TYR A 816 -41.89 63.68 -5.48
CA TYR A 816 -41.64 62.50 -6.29
C TYR A 816 -40.84 61.42 -5.55
N LEU A 817 -40.52 61.63 -4.27
CA LEU A 817 -39.80 60.65 -3.44
C LEU A 817 -40.74 59.64 -2.79
N SER A 818 -40.37 58.37 -2.85
CA SER A 818 -40.98 57.29 -2.07
C SER A 818 -39.92 56.43 -1.39
N TYR A 819 -40.29 55.81 -0.27
CA TYR A 819 -39.38 55.02 0.56
C TYR A 819 -39.91 53.61 0.79
N THR A 820 -39.04 52.61 0.64
CA THR A 820 -39.27 51.27 1.20
C THR A 820 -38.32 51.08 2.37
N ILE A 821 -38.86 50.96 3.58
CA ILE A 821 -38.08 50.85 4.81
C ILE A 821 -38.29 49.46 5.42
N THR A 822 -37.20 48.76 5.68
CA THR A 822 -37.21 47.42 6.30
C THR A 822 -36.25 47.38 7.47
N GLN A 823 -36.69 46.83 8.59
CA GLN A 823 -35.81 46.55 9.74
C GLN A 823 -35.03 45.27 9.46
N ALA A 824 -33.72 45.30 9.67
CA ALA A 824 -32.85 44.15 9.51
C ALA A 824 -31.81 44.09 10.64
N GLY A 825 -31.45 42.87 11.02
CA GLY A 825 -30.23 42.57 11.77
C GLY A 825 -29.22 41.99 10.80
N GLY A 826 -27.97 42.46 10.87
CA GLY A 826 -26.88 41.94 10.05
C GLY A 826 -25.81 41.30 10.91
N THR A 827 -25.28 40.18 10.45
CA THR A 827 -23.97 39.70 10.87
C THR A 827 -22.99 40.00 9.76
N GLN A 828 -21.82 40.53 10.11
CA GLN A 828 -20.69 40.59 9.21
C GLN A 828 -19.78 39.43 9.55
N THR A 829 -19.53 38.59 8.55
CA THR A 829 -18.51 37.55 8.64
C THR A 829 -17.26 38.10 7.94
N THR A 830 -16.21 38.37 8.70
CA THR A 830 -14.87 38.64 8.16
C THR A 830 -14.02 37.39 8.27
N THR A 831 -13.03 37.28 7.39
CA THR A 831 -11.99 36.27 7.45
C THR A 831 -10.78 36.93 8.10
N GLU A 832 -10.44 36.50 9.31
CA GLU A 832 -9.26 36.95 10.05
C GLU A 832 -8.16 35.88 9.96
N THR A 833 -6.91 36.25 10.25
CA THR A 833 -5.76 35.33 10.26
C THR A 833 -5.28 35.14 11.69
N GLU A 834 -5.07 33.88 12.08
CA GLU A 834 -4.46 33.49 13.35
C GLU A 834 -3.06 32.93 13.13
N LYS A 835 -2.14 33.22 14.06
CA LYS A 835 -0.78 32.68 14.07
C LYS A 835 -0.47 32.06 15.43
N VAL A 836 0.14 30.88 15.42
CA VAL A 836 0.46 30.15 16.65
C VAL A 836 1.87 29.61 16.54
N GLN A 837 2.73 29.94 17.51
CA GLN A 837 4.12 29.50 17.54
C GLN A 837 4.32 28.31 18.49
N PHE A 838 5.23 27.43 18.13
CA PHE A 838 5.61 26.21 18.85
C PHE A 838 7.12 26.22 19.00
N ILE A 839 7.60 26.60 20.19
CA ILE A 839 9.02 26.86 20.44
C ILE A 839 9.56 25.97 21.56
N ASP A 840 10.86 25.66 21.51
CA ASP A 840 11.59 25.10 22.66
C ASP A 840 12.78 26.00 22.99
N ASP A 841 13.08 26.15 24.29
CA ASP A 841 14.11 27.05 24.81
C ASP A 841 15.03 26.40 25.88
N ASN A 842 16.21 27.01 26.06
CA ASN A 842 17.17 26.69 27.11
C ASN A 842 16.79 27.37 28.44
N PRO A 843 16.84 26.64 29.57
CA PRO A 843 16.48 27.22 30.86
C PRO A 843 17.43 28.32 31.32
N GLY A 844 16.87 29.38 31.93
CA GLY A 844 17.63 30.44 32.61
C GLY A 844 17.64 31.79 31.90
N PHE A 845 16.86 31.96 30.85
CA PHE A 845 16.62 33.22 30.15
C PHE A 845 15.19 33.73 30.46
N SER A 846 14.99 35.05 30.44
CA SER A 846 13.84 35.74 31.09
C SER A 846 12.82 36.28 30.09
N ASP A 847 12.66 35.57 28.98
CA ASP A 847 11.67 35.73 27.92
C ASP A 847 10.45 34.86 28.25
N HIS A 848 9.30 35.21 27.69
CA HIS A 848 8.14 34.31 27.54
C HIS A 848 7.77 33.46 28.78
N ASN A 849 7.87 34.02 30.01
CA ASN A 849 7.58 33.36 31.29
C ASN A 849 8.51 32.19 31.72
N GLU A 850 9.77 32.15 31.29
CA GLU A 850 10.70 31.01 31.54
C GLU A 850 10.21 29.69 30.91
N ASP A 851 9.41 29.80 29.85
CA ASP A 851 8.84 28.66 29.15
C ASP A 851 9.91 27.97 28.30
N THR A 852 10.00 26.64 28.38
CA THR A 852 10.90 25.88 27.48
C THR A 852 10.11 25.35 26.30
N LEU A 853 9.48 24.17 26.43
CA LEU A 853 8.58 23.64 25.41
C LEU A 853 7.22 24.34 25.51
N ALA A 854 6.91 25.24 24.58
CA ALA A 854 5.76 26.14 24.68
C ALA A 854 4.93 26.25 23.40
N ILE A 855 3.64 26.55 23.58
CA ILE A 855 2.72 26.99 22.52
C ILE A 855 2.34 28.44 22.82
N LEU A 856 2.59 29.35 21.89
CA LEU A 856 2.38 30.78 22.05
C LEU A 856 1.25 31.28 21.15
N GLU A 857 0.43 32.21 21.66
CA GLU A 857 -0.48 33.01 20.83
C GLU A 857 0.29 34.07 20.06
N ASN A 858 1.37 34.57 20.66
CA ASN A 858 2.36 35.47 20.09
C ASN A 858 3.58 35.48 21.02
N TRP A 859 4.68 36.10 20.59
CA TRP A 859 5.92 36.28 21.36
C TRP A 859 5.78 37.16 22.60
N GLU A 860 4.58 37.56 23.02
CA GLU A 860 4.37 38.18 24.34
C GLU A 860 3.47 37.32 25.24
N ASN A 861 2.77 36.32 24.67
CA ASN A 861 1.73 35.56 25.37
C ASN A 861 1.83 34.06 25.11
N SER A 862 2.31 33.35 26.13
CA SER A 862 2.29 31.89 26.18
C SER A 862 0.91 31.35 26.54
N LEU A 863 0.45 30.38 25.76
CA LEU A 863 -0.80 29.67 26.02
C LEU A 863 -0.59 28.49 26.96
N VAL A 864 0.52 27.77 26.81
CA VAL A 864 0.88 26.60 27.63
C VAL A 864 2.37 26.30 27.49
N SER A 865 3.00 25.88 28.59
CA SER A 865 4.41 25.48 28.64
C SER A 865 4.64 24.26 29.53
N ASP A 866 5.74 23.55 29.29
CA ASP A 866 6.17 22.39 30.09
C ASP A 866 7.62 22.55 30.62
N ASN A 867 8.05 21.58 31.45
CA ASN A 867 9.22 21.65 32.31
C ASN A 867 10.55 21.84 31.55
N PRO A 868 11.46 22.64 32.15
CA PRO A 868 12.74 22.99 31.55
C PRO A 868 13.69 21.81 31.35
N THR A 869 14.27 21.72 30.16
CA THR A 869 15.45 20.87 29.92
C THR A 869 16.48 21.58 29.05
N THR A 870 17.76 21.44 29.40
CA THR A 870 18.85 22.01 28.61
C THR A 870 18.98 21.31 27.26
N LEU A 871 18.87 22.08 26.17
CA LEU A 871 18.94 21.59 24.80
C LEU A 871 20.40 21.55 24.34
N SER A 872 21.05 20.41 24.51
CA SER A 872 22.47 20.23 24.20
C SER A 872 22.80 19.55 22.88
N ASP A 873 21.79 18.95 22.23
CA ASP A 873 21.94 18.25 20.97
C ASP A 873 20.61 18.28 20.21
N TYR A 874 20.61 17.81 18.97
CA TYR A 874 19.41 17.69 18.15
C TYR A 874 18.31 16.91 18.85
N ARG A 875 17.13 17.53 18.91
CA ARG A 875 15.90 16.98 19.46
C ARG A 875 14.84 16.92 18.36
N ARG A 876 14.00 15.89 18.43
CA ARG A 876 12.87 15.70 17.51
C ARG A 876 11.58 16.14 18.18
N TYR A 877 10.84 16.98 17.49
CA TYR A 877 9.59 17.53 17.96
C TYR A 877 8.43 17.13 17.06
N GLN A 878 7.23 17.10 17.63
CA GLN A 878 5.99 16.89 16.90
C GLN A 878 4.93 17.90 17.33
N ILE A 879 4.33 18.55 16.35
CA ILE A 879 3.12 19.36 16.49
C ILE A 879 1.97 18.56 15.88
N VAL A 880 0.82 18.52 16.54
CA VAL A 880 -0.44 17.99 15.98
C VAL A 880 -1.46 19.11 15.93
N PHE A 881 -1.99 19.38 14.73
CA PHE A 881 -3.03 20.37 14.47
C PHE A 881 -4.33 19.65 14.14
N THR A 882 -5.33 19.73 15.02
CA THR A 882 -6.61 19.03 14.88
C THR A 882 -7.78 20.01 14.83
N PRO A 883 -8.29 20.36 13.64
CA PRO A 883 -9.52 21.13 13.51
C PRO A 883 -10.68 20.39 14.18
N VAL A 884 -11.43 21.12 14.99
CA VAL A 884 -12.58 20.62 15.74
C VAL A 884 -13.72 21.62 15.62
N SER A 885 -14.96 21.19 15.84
CA SER A 885 -16.08 22.12 15.77
C SER A 885 -15.87 23.28 16.76
N GLY A 886 -15.89 24.51 16.25
CA GLY A 886 -15.66 25.73 17.02
C GLY A 886 -14.19 26.02 17.40
N GLY A 887 -13.19 25.34 16.85
CA GLY A 887 -11.79 25.62 17.17
C GLY A 887 -10.74 24.70 16.54
N VAL A 888 -9.55 24.69 17.14
CA VAL A 888 -8.46 23.77 16.83
C VAL A 888 -7.82 23.29 18.14
N ASP A 889 -7.63 21.98 18.26
CA ASP A 889 -6.84 21.38 19.33
C ASP A 889 -5.39 21.22 18.83
N LEU A 890 -4.43 21.69 19.63
CA LEU A 890 -3.00 21.74 19.33
C LEU A 890 -2.22 20.96 20.38
N GLU A 891 -1.30 20.10 19.94
CA GLU A 891 -0.37 19.36 20.80
C GLU A 891 1.06 19.59 20.30
N PHE A 892 2.00 19.84 21.20
CA PHE A 892 3.42 19.99 20.92
C PHE A 892 4.24 19.10 21.86
N THR A 893 5.03 18.18 21.31
CA THR A 893 5.67 17.10 22.07
C THR A 893 7.13 16.95 21.65
N ASP A 894 8.05 16.89 22.63
CA ASP A 894 9.42 16.41 22.44
C ASP A 894 9.38 14.89 22.31
N VAL A 895 9.67 14.39 21.12
CA VAL A 895 9.52 12.99 20.77
C VAL A 895 10.65 12.13 21.37
N ASP A 896 11.79 12.73 21.68
CA ASP A 896 12.91 12.07 22.36
C ASP A 896 12.67 11.96 23.87
N ASN A 897 11.84 12.84 24.43
CA ASN A 897 11.34 12.74 25.80
C ASN A 897 9.84 13.05 25.87
N PRO A 898 8.96 12.07 25.56
CA PRO A 898 7.51 12.28 25.44
C PRO A 898 6.81 12.74 26.73
N LEU A 899 7.51 12.74 27.87
CA LEU A 899 7.03 13.37 29.10
C LEU A 899 7.03 14.90 29.02
N ARG A 900 7.71 15.48 28.02
CA ARG A 900 7.68 16.90 27.69
C ARG A 900 6.65 17.14 26.57
N SER A 901 5.46 17.61 26.94
CA SER A 901 4.38 17.89 26.00
C SER A 901 3.48 19.02 26.51
N ALA A 902 3.06 19.88 25.58
CA ALA A 902 2.14 20.98 25.81
C ALA A 902 0.89 20.79 24.93
N THR A 903 -0.30 21.07 25.46
CA THR A 903 -1.56 20.93 24.70
C THR A 903 -2.49 22.09 25.01
N VAL A 904 -3.10 22.68 23.98
CA VAL A 904 -4.07 23.77 24.13
C VAL A 904 -5.16 23.69 23.07
N ARG A 905 -6.33 24.25 23.38
CA ARG A 905 -7.42 24.47 22.42
C ARG A 905 -7.58 25.95 22.13
N ILE A 906 -7.57 26.31 20.85
CA ILE A 906 -7.90 27.67 20.39
C ILE A 906 -9.33 27.66 19.86
N ASN A 907 -10.19 28.54 20.38
CA ASN A 907 -11.61 28.62 20.00
C ASN A 907 -11.83 29.45 18.71
N LYS A 908 -11.02 29.18 17.68
CA LYS A 908 -11.08 29.81 16.35
C LYS A 908 -11.05 28.72 15.29
N GLU A 909 -12.17 28.46 14.63
CA GLU A 909 -12.31 27.38 13.66
C GLU A 909 -11.64 27.74 12.33
N PRO A 910 -10.65 26.96 11.85
CA PRO A 910 -9.99 27.22 10.57
C PRO A 910 -10.96 27.13 9.38
N VAL A 911 -10.94 28.13 8.50
CA VAL A 911 -11.79 28.19 7.28
C VAL A 911 -11.00 28.19 5.97
N SER A 912 -9.67 28.25 6.05
CA SER A 912 -8.78 28.03 4.92
C SER A 912 -7.70 27.03 5.29
N PRO A 913 -7.07 26.39 4.29
CA PRO A 913 -5.85 25.63 4.51
C PRO A 913 -4.80 26.48 5.26
N THR A 914 -4.06 25.84 6.16
CA THR A 914 -3.10 26.41 7.11
C THR A 914 -1.69 26.46 6.50
N LYS A 915 -0.93 27.52 6.70
CA LYS A 915 0.50 27.54 6.35
C LYS A 915 1.35 27.18 7.57
N VAL A 916 2.52 26.62 7.30
CA VAL A 916 3.50 26.28 8.34
C VAL A 916 4.78 27.07 8.09
N GLY A 917 5.40 27.55 9.16
CA GLY A 917 6.59 28.39 9.09
C GLY A 917 7.67 27.94 10.05
N ILE A 918 8.92 28.33 9.77
CA ILE A 918 10.05 28.17 10.70
C ILE A 918 10.33 29.53 11.32
N VAL A 919 10.41 29.57 12.65
CA VAL A 919 10.53 30.82 13.40
C VAL A 919 11.68 30.78 14.40
N ILE A 920 12.18 31.96 14.73
CA ILE A 920 13.11 32.16 15.84
C ILE A 920 12.91 33.54 16.47
N ASP A 921 13.04 33.62 17.78
CA ASP A 921 13.40 34.82 18.52
C ASP A 921 14.61 34.44 19.39
N SER A 922 15.71 35.15 19.30
CA SER A 922 16.87 34.85 20.14
C SER A 922 17.55 36.15 20.46
N GLN A 923 17.36 36.59 21.71
CA GLN A 923 17.85 37.88 22.16
C GLN A 923 19.39 37.90 22.18
N PRO A 924 20.02 38.95 21.64
CA PRO A 924 21.47 39.07 21.66
C PRO A 924 22.02 39.19 23.09
N GLN A 925 22.97 38.32 23.45
CA GLN A 925 23.74 38.44 24.69
C GLN A 925 25.14 38.97 24.38
N GLY A 926 25.25 40.30 24.39
CA GLY A 926 26.48 41.00 23.99
C GLY A 926 26.69 40.97 22.48
N ALA A 927 27.75 40.29 22.01
CA ALA A 927 28.03 40.12 20.57
C ALA A 927 27.64 38.73 20.05
N LEU A 928 27.04 37.89 20.90
CA LEU A 928 26.68 36.52 20.60
C LEU A 928 25.16 36.42 20.44
N ILE A 929 24.73 35.64 19.44
CA ILE A 929 23.33 35.39 19.08
C ILE A 929 23.22 33.90 18.79
N ASN A 930 22.19 33.24 19.30
CA ASN A 930 22.02 31.80 19.12
C ASN A 930 21.25 31.52 17.83
N ALA A 931 21.80 30.68 16.95
CA ALA A 931 21.10 30.26 15.73
C ALA A 931 20.34 28.95 15.97
N ALA A 932 19.23 28.76 15.27
CA ALA A 932 18.56 27.46 15.19
C ALA A 932 19.08 26.68 13.98
N TYR A 933 19.45 25.43 14.21
CA TYR A 933 19.79 24.48 13.16
C TYR A 933 18.67 23.48 13.03
N PHE A 934 18.05 23.45 11.85
CA PHE A 934 17.08 22.41 11.49
C PHE A 934 17.76 21.40 10.58
N ASP A 935 17.65 20.13 10.95
CA ASP A 935 18.17 19.00 10.17
C ASP A 935 17.13 18.55 9.14
N TRP A 936 15.88 18.41 9.57
CA TRP A 936 14.77 18.11 8.67
C TRP A 936 13.44 18.59 9.26
N ILE A 937 12.45 18.74 8.38
CA ILE A 937 11.05 19.01 8.72
C ILE A 937 10.13 18.25 7.78
N VAL A 938 9.07 17.65 8.32
CA VAL A 938 8.03 16.94 7.59
C VAL A 938 6.64 17.40 8.04
N ILE A 939 5.71 17.48 7.09
CA ILE A 939 4.32 17.80 7.35
C ILE A 939 3.42 16.74 6.72
N GLY A 940 2.65 16.03 7.53
CA GLY A 940 1.85 14.89 7.10
C GLY A 940 0.43 14.91 7.64
N ARG A 941 -0.44 14.10 7.02
CA ARG A 941 -1.84 13.98 7.42
C ARG A 941 -2.01 13.28 8.77
N MET A 942 -2.96 13.75 9.57
CA MET A 942 -3.45 13.04 10.77
C MET A 942 -4.82 12.37 10.51
N PRO A 943 -5.11 11.23 11.17
CA PRO A 943 -4.18 10.45 11.98
C PRO A 943 -3.18 9.66 11.13
N TYR A 944 -1.97 9.47 11.63
CA TYR A 944 -1.06 8.41 11.19
C TYR A 944 -1.01 7.29 12.24
N TYR A 945 -0.55 6.11 11.86
CA TYR A 945 -0.44 4.96 12.78
C TYR A 945 1.00 4.76 13.25
N THR A 946 1.19 4.34 14.50
CA THR A 946 2.50 3.89 15.00
C THR A 946 2.41 2.41 15.36
N THR A 947 3.44 1.63 15.03
CA THR A 947 3.50 0.21 15.43
C THR A 947 4.89 -0.22 15.87
N ASP A 948 4.90 -0.90 17.01
CA ASP A 948 6.07 -1.56 17.60
C ASP A 948 5.90 -3.10 17.48
N SER A 949 4.72 -3.56 17.05
CA SER A 949 4.35 -4.97 16.84
C SER A 949 4.79 -5.42 15.45
N VAL A 950 6.10 -5.44 15.21
CA VAL A 950 6.69 -5.89 13.95
C VAL A 950 7.26 -7.29 14.14
N SER A 951 6.74 -8.27 13.41
CA SER A 951 7.33 -9.61 13.35
C SER A 951 8.23 -9.72 12.14
N SER A 952 9.37 -10.43 12.26
CA SER A 952 10.32 -10.61 11.17
C SER A 952 10.65 -12.08 10.92
N THR A 953 10.96 -12.42 9.69
CA THR A 953 11.55 -13.71 9.34
C THR A 953 13.03 -13.76 9.70
N THR A 954 13.67 -14.92 9.47
CA THR A 954 15.13 -14.97 9.43
C THR A 954 15.67 -14.15 8.27
N VAL A 955 16.87 -13.59 8.43
CA VAL A 955 17.56 -12.82 7.39
C VAL A 955 18.01 -13.76 6.27
N GLU A 956 17.64 -13.43 5.04
CA GLU A 956 18.04 -14.12 3.82
C GLU A 956 19.24 -13.39 3.20
N SER A 957 20.14 -14.12 2.52
CA SER A 957 21.26 -13.54 1.78
C SER A 957 20.95 -13.47 0.29
N ALA A 958 21.43 -12.42 -0.37
CA ALA A 958 21.28 -12.20 -1.80
C ALA A 958 21.83 -13.39 -2.59
N PRO A 959 21.19 -13.75 -3.72
CA PRO A 959 21.75 -14.74 -4.62
C PRO A 959 23.17 -14.32 -4.99
N GLN A 960 24.15 -15.17 -4.70
CA GLN A 960 25.54 -14.93 -5.09
C GLN A 960 25.59 -14.84 -6.62
N THR A 961 25.92 -13.66 -7.17
CA THR A 961 26.35 -13.52 -8.57
C THR A 961 27.76 -14.08 -8.72
N GLY A 962 27.87 -15.38 -8.49
CA GLY A 962 29.03 -16.17 -8.87
C GLY A 962 29.03 -16.30 -10.39
N SER A 963 30.14 -15.97 -11.01
CA SER A 963 30.43 -16.25 -12.41
C SER A 963 30.32 -17.76 -12.68
N ALA A 964 29.14 -18.26 -13.10
CA ALA A 964 28.95 -19.58 -13.69
C ALA A 964 27.54 -19.69 -14.30
N TYR A 965 27.46 -19.67 -15.64
CA TYR A 965 26.35 -20.14 -16.49
C TYR A 965 24.91 -19.96 -15.95
N ASN A 966 24.28 -18.81 -16.27
CA ASN A 966 22.92 -18.46 -15.84
C ASN A 966 21.78 -18.99 -16.73
N ALA A 967 22.03 -19.93 -17.63
CA ALA A 967 20.98 -20.47 -18.49
C ALA A 967 21.15 -21.98 -18.72
N ARG A 968 20.02 -22.66 -18.91
CA ARG A 968 19.91 -24.11 -19.03
C ARG A 968 18.95 -24.44 -20.18
N ALA A 969 19.36 -25.33 -21.06
CA ALA A 969 18.52 -25.87 -22.12
C ALA A 969 18.16 -27.31 -21.76
N TYR A 970 16.87 -27.63 -21.71
CA TYR A 970 16.34 -28.96 -21.43
C TYR A 970 15.76 -29.59 -22.69
N ASP A 971 15.99 -30.89 -22.87
CA ASP A 971 15.29 -31.75 -23.82
C ASP A 971 14.45 -32.76 -23.02
N LEU A 972 13.12 -32.61 -23.15
CA LEU A 972 12.11 -33.36 -22.41
C LEU A 972 11.58 -34.58 -23.17
N GLN A 973 11.96 -34.76 -24.44
CA GLN A 973 11.44 -35.85 -25.27
C GLN A 973 11.70 -37.24 -24.65
N PRO A 974 12.90 -37.53 -24.13
CA PRO A 974 13.16 -38.65 -23.20
C PRO A 974 12.05 -38.99 -22.19
N LEU A 975 11.61 -38.01 -21.40
CA LEU A 975 10.60 -38.17 -20.37
C LEU A 975 9.22 -38.37 -20.99
N ILE A 976 8.88 -37.55 -21.99
CA ILE A 976 7.59 -37.62 -22.70
C ILE A 976 7.39 -39.01 -23.29
N SER A 977 8.41 -39.55 -23.98
CA SER A 977 8.35 -40.90 -24.54
C SER A 977 8.08 -41.96 -23.48
N CYS A 978 8.72 -41.90 -22.31
CA CYS A 978 8.43 -42.84 -21.24
C CYS A 978 7.04 -42.66 -20.61
N ILE A 979 6.49 -41.44 -20.57
CA ILE A 979 5.11 -41.20 -20.12
C ILE A 979 4.12 -41.82 -21.11
N VAL A 980 4.28 -41.54 -22.40
CA VAL A 980 3.42 -42.03 -23.50
C VAL A 980 3.49 -43.56 -23.61
N ASP A 981 4.70 -44.12 -23.54
CA ASP A 981 4.93 -45.57 -23.59
C ASP A 981 4.64 -46.26 -22.26
N GLN A 982 4.13 -45.51 -21.28
CA GLN A 982 3.68 -46.04 -20.00
C GLN A 982 4.78 -46.83 -19.25
N LYS A 983 6.00 -46.30 -19.24
CA LYS A 983 7.14 -46.89 -18.55
C LYS A 983 7.23 -46.50 -17.07
N TYR A 984 8.07 -47.23 -16.33
CA TYR A 984 8.30 -47.08 -14.89
C TYR A 984 9.70 -46.58 -14.57
N PHE A 985 9.80 -45.80 -13.49
CA PHE A 985 11.02 -45.23 -12.94
C PHE A 985 11.30 -45.82 -11.57
N GLY A 986 12.56 -46.16 -11.30
CA GLY A 986 13.03 -46.55 -9.97
C GLY A 986 13.37 -45.31 -9.13
N THR A 987 12.70 -45.06 -8.01
CA THR A 987 12.95 -43.87 -7.15
C THR A 987 13.01 -44.25 -5.67
N TYR A 988 13.76 -43.50 -4.86
CA TYR A 988 13.95 -43.83 -3.44
C TYR A 988 12.69 -43.71 -2.61
N ASN A 989 11.87 -42.69 -2.89
CA ASN A 989 10.67 -42.38 -2.13
C ASN A 989 9.38 -42.87 -2.79
N GLY A 990 9.48 -43.50 -3.95
CA GLY A 990 8.34 -44.05 -4.67
C GLY A 990 7.78 -45.29 -3.99
N ILE A 991 6.56 -45.67 -4.36
CA ILE A 991 5.88 -46.82 -3.77
C ILE A 991 6.45 -48.12 -4.36
N SER A 992 7.06 -48.95 -3.52
CA SER A 992 7.65 -50.21 -3.96
C SER A 992 6.61 -51.21 -4.42
N PHE A 993 7.04 -52.24 -5.16
CA PHE A 993 6.15 -53.31 -5.57
C PHE A 993 5.44 -53.98 -4.38
N PHE A 994 6.10 -54.14 -3.22
CA PHE A 994 5.48 -54.76 -2.04
C PHE A 994 4.37 -53.89 -1.45
N GLU A 995 4.60 -52.58 -1.39
CA GLU A 995 3.61 -51.61 -0.95
C GLU A 995 2.41 -51.52 -1.90
N ARG A 996 2.62 -51.79 -3.20
CA ARG A 996 1.52 -51.94 -4.18
C ARG A 996 0.67 -53.18 -3.94
N LEU A 997 1.25 -54.27 -3.42
CA LEU A 997 0.48 -55.47 -2.99
C LEU A 997 -0.33 -55.22 -1.71
N GLU A 998 0.10 -54.27 -0.89
CA GLU A 998 -0.56 -53.85 0.35
C GLU A 998 -1.50 -52.63 0.15
N ASN A 999 -1.39 -51.95 -0.99
CA ASN A 999 -1.89 -50.60 -1.23
C ASN A 999 -1.63 -49.65 -0.05
N SER A 1000 -0.44 -49.71 0.53
CA SER A 1000 -0.08 -48.96 1.75
C SER A 1000 1.40 -48.65 1.80
N VAL A 1001 1.74 -47.47 2.34
CA VAL A 1001 3.12 -46.98 2.50
C VAL A 1001 3.69 -47.20 3.91
N THR A 1002 2.91 -47.80 4.81
CA THR A 1002 3.27 -47.98 6.24
C THR A 1002 4.63 -48.67 6.41
N ASN A 1003 4.98 -49.58 5.51
CA ASN A 1003 6.14 -50.46 5.63
C ASN A 1003 7.35 -50.00 4.80
N HIS A 1004 7.31 -48.84 4.16
CA HIS A 1004 8.35 -48.35 3.25
C HIS A 1004 9.76 -48.45 3.85
N ALA A 1005 9.96 -47.82 5.02
CA ALA A 1005 11.26 -47.74 5.67
C ALA A 1005 11.81 -49.13 6.04
N LYS A 1006 10.92 -50.07 6.42
CA LYS A 1006 11.28 -51.45 6.74
C LYS A 1006 11.72 -52.21 5.49
N TYR A 1007 11.00 -52.06 4.38
CA TYR A 1007 11.38 -52.68 3.11
C TYR A 1007 12.66 -52.10 2.53
N PHE A 1008 12.85 -50.79 2.61
CA PHE A 1008 14.08 -50.16 2.15
C PHE A 1008 15.28 -50.53 3.02
N GLN A 1009 15.10 -50.66 4.34
CA GLN A 1009 16.16 -51.16 5.22
C GLN A 1009 16.55 -52.59 4.88
N LEU A 1010 15.57 -53.46 4.61
CA LEU A 1010 15.82 -54.84 4.21
C LEU A 1010 16.54 -54.90 2.85
N ALA A 1011 16.16 -54.07 1.89
CA ALA A 1011 16.84 -53.97 0.59
C ALA A 1011 18.31 -53.56 0.75
N LYS A 1012 18.60 -52.57 1.61
CA LYS A 1012 19.97 -52.14 1.92
C LYS A 1012 20.82 -53.31 2.46
N GLU A 1013 20.29 -54.07 3.42
CA GLU A 1013 20.96 -55.24 3.97
C GLU A 1013 21.26 -56.29 2.88
N MET A 1014 20.32 -56.54 1.98
CA MET A 1014 20.53 -57.51 0.89
C MET A 1014 21.53 -57.01 -0.16
N GLN A 1015 21.48 -55.73 -0.51
CA GLN A 1015 22.45 -55.11 -1.42
C GLN A 1015 23.87 -55.10 -0.83
N ASP A 1016 24.00 -54.88 0.47
CA ASP A 1016 25.27 -55.02 1.21
C ASP A 1016 25.83 -56.44 1.15
N GLU A 1017 24.99 -57.43 1.46
CA GLU A 1017 25.39 -58.85 1.41
C GLU A 1017 25.80 -59.30 0.00
N LEU A 1018 25.15 -58.77 -1.04
CA LEU A 1018 25.42 -59.11 -2.45
C LEU A 1018 26.52 -58.24 -3.10
N GLY A 1019 27.06 -57.25 -2.38
CA GLY A 1019 28.05 -56.31 -2.92
C GLY A 1019 27.48 -55.43 -4.04
N MET A 1020 26.17 -55.20 -4.06
CA MET A 1020 25.47 -54.40 -5.07
C MET A 1020 25.32 -52.96 -4.59
N LYS A 1021 26.44 -52.23 -4.55
CA LYS A 1021 26.48 -50.80 -4.31
C LYS A 1021 27.27 -50.12 -5.41
N TYR A 1022 26.87 -48.92 -5.77
CA TYR A 1022 27.62 -48.10 -6.71
C TYR A 1022 28.00 -46.77 -6.05
N GLY A 1023 29.29 -46.43 -6.02
CA GLY A 1023 29.77 -45.19 -5.41
C GLY A 1023 29.49 -45.05 -3.90
N GLY A 1024 29.08 -46.12 -3.22
CA GLY A 1024 28.61 -46.09 -1.82
C GLY A 1024 27.09 -45.94 -1.66
N GLU A 1025 26.37 -45.70 -2.76
CA GLU A 1025 24.91 -45.55 -2.80
C GLU A 1025 24.19 -46.88 -3.06
N TYR A 1026 22.97 -46.98 -2.55
CA TYR A 1026 22.08 -48.15 -2.67
C TYR A 1026 21.09 -47.97 -3.83
N TYR A 1027 20.65 -49.04 -4.48
CA TYR A 1027 19.59 -48.99 -5.48
C TYR A 1027 18.22 -48.68 -4.84
N PRO A 1028 17.38 -47.81 -5.47
CA PRO A 1028 16.04 -47.52 -4.97
C PRO A 1028 15.09 -48.71 -5.13
N ILE A 1029 14.05 -48.76 -4.28
CA ILE A 1029 13.01 -49.81 -4.32
C ILE A 1029 11.65 -49.32 -4.81
N GLY A 1030 11.45 -48.00 -4.89
CA GLY A 1030 10.19 -47.40 -5.29
C GLY A 1030 9.97 -47.54 -6.79
N LEU A 1031 8.74 -47.88 -7.16
CA LEU A 1031 8.29 -48.02 -8.54
C LEU A 1031 7.37 -46.85 -8.83
N VAL A 1032 7.65 -46.03 -9.83
CA VAL A 1032 6.85 -44.84 -10.17
C VAL A 1032 6.47 -44.88 -11.63
N SER A 1033 5.21 -44.62 -11.94
CA SER A 1033 4.76 -44.37 -13.30
C SER A 1033 3.67 -43.31 -13.31
N PHE A 1034 3.21 -42.89 -14.48
CA PHE A 1034 2.31 -41.75 -14.62
C PHE A 1034 0.98 -42.09 -15.27
N MET A 1035 -0.05 -41.36 -14.85
CA MET A 1035 -1.43 -41.40 -15.33
C MET A 1035 -1.79 -40.06 -15.96
N VAL A 1036 -2.00 -40.05 -17.27
CA VAL A 1036 -2.27 -38.82 -18.05
C VAL A 1036 -3.49 -39.04 -18.93
N PRO A 1037 -4.72 -38.81 -18.42
CA PRO A 1037 -5.97 -39.00 -19.17
C PRO A 1037 -6.12 -37.94 -20.27
N ASN A 1038 -5.37 -38.12 -21.36
CA ASN A 1038 -5.36 -37.28 -22.55
C ASN A 1038 -5.27 -38.19 -23.78
N ALA A 1039 -5.91 -37.79 -24.89
CA ALA A 1039 -5.99 -38.62 -26.09
C ALA A 1039 -4.62 -38.98 -26.70
N ASP A 1040 -3.62 -38.13 -26.53
CA ASP A 1040 -2.27 -38.28 -27.11
C ASP A 1040 -1.30 -38.98 -26.15
N TYR A 1041 -1.59 -39.00 -24.84
CA TYR A 1041 -0.73 -39.61 -23.82
C TYR A 1041 -1.25 -40.95 -23.30
N ASP A 1042 -2.56 -41.05 -23.01
CA ASP A 1042 -3.21 -42.29 -22.59
C ASP A 1042 -4.66 -42.33 -23.06
N ARG A 1043 -4.84 -42.80 -24.29
CA ARG A 1043 -6.16 -42.91 -24.92
C ARG A 1043 -7.11 -43.80 -24.13
N LYS A 1044 -6.62 -44.90 -23.56
CA LYS A 1044 -7.46 -45.86 -22.83
C LYS A 1044 -8.01 -45.23 -21.55
N LEU A 1045 -7.14 -44.57 -20.77
CA LEU A 1045 -7.56 -43.89 -19.55
C LEU A 1045 -8.48 -42.71 -19.86
N PHE A 1046 -8.19 -41.94 -20.91
CA PHE A 1046 -9.04 -40.86 -21.40
C PHE A 1046 -10.46 -41.34 -21.74
N ASP A 1047 -10.59 -42.43 -22.49
CA ASP A 1047 -11.90 -42.99 -22.85
C ASP A 1047 -12.63 -43.55 -21.60
N ILE A 1048 -11.92 -44.13 -20.63
CA ILE A 1048 -12.50 -44.56 -19.35
C ILE A 1048 -13.06 -43.36 -18.58
N PHE A 1049 -12.26 -42.31 -18.39
CA PHE A 1049 -12.67 -41.13 -17.62
C PHE A 1049 -13.86 -40.42 -18.26
N ASN A 1050 -13.87 -40.27 -19.59
CA ASN A 1050 -15.01 -39.72 -20.33
C ASN A 1050 -16.28 -40.57 -20.17
N ASN A 1051 -16.17 -41.90 -20.28
CA ASN A 1051 -17.32 -42.80 -20.13
C ASN A 1051 -17.93 -42.76 -18.72
N PHE A 1052 -17.12 -42.46 -17.70
CA PHE A 1052 -17.57 -42.35 -16.32
C PHE A 1052 -17.90 -40.91 -15.88
N GLY A 1053 -17.69 -39.91 -16.73
CA GLY A 1053 -17.86 -38.50 -16.38
C GLY A 1053 -16.87 -38.03 -15.30
N ILE A 1054 -15.71 -38.68 -15.18
CA ILE A 1054 -14.66 -38.28 -14.24
C ILE A 1054 -13.87 -37.14 -14.87
N THR A 1055 -13.90 -35.98 -14.23
CA THR A 1055 -13.07 -34.83 -14.62
C THR A 1055 -11.81 -34.79 -13.77
N VAL A 1056 -10.68 -34.54 -14.41
CA VAL A 1056 -9.38 -34.52 -13.75
C VAL A 1056 -9.18 -33.15 -13.13
N GLU A 1057 -9.03 -33.13 -11.82
CA GLU A 1057 -8.77 -31.95 -11.03
C GLU A 1057 -7.33 -31.45 -11.21
N ASP A 1058 -7.20 -30.14 -11.38
CA ASP A 1058 -5.91 -29.47 -11.47
C ASP A 1058 -5.11 -29.60 -10.16
N GLY A 1059 -3.81 -29.90 -10.29
CA GLY A 1059 -2.90 -30.01 -9.15
C GLY A 1059 -2.96 -31.32 -8.36
N GLN A 1060 -3.66 -32.35 -8.84
CA GLN A 1060 -3.54 -33.72 -8.32
C GLN A 1060 -2.36 -34.43 -8.98
N SER A 1061 -1.43 -35.00 -8.20
CA SER A 1061 -0.28 -35.75 -8.72
C SER A 1061 -0.70 -36.85 -9.71
N SER A 1062 -0.06 -36.84 -10.89
CA SER A 1062 -0.19 -37.85 -11.94
C SER A 1062 0.61 -39.12 -11.64
N VAL A 1063 1.35 -39.20 -10.53
CA VAL A 1063 1.98 -40.45 -10.09
C VAL A 1063 0.89 -41.50 -9.88
N ASP A 1064 1.05 -42.64 -10.54
CA ASP A 1064 0.07 -43.71 -10.65
C ASP A 1064 -0.62 -44.10 -9.33
N TYR A 1065 0.16 -44.33 -8.27
CA TYR A 1065 -0.34 -44.71 -6.96
C TYR A 1065 -1.25 -43.63 -6.35
N TYR A 1066 -0.82 -42.36 -6.37
CA TYR A 1066 -1.60 -41.23 -5.84
C TYR A 1066 -2.82 -40.96 -6.71
N PHE A 1067 -2.65 -40.97 -8.04
CA PHE A 1067 -3.70 -40.71 -9.00
C PHE A 1067 -4.84 -41.72 -8.90
N LEU A 1068 -4.52 -43.03 -8.94
CA LEU A 1068 -5.54 -44.07 -8.89
C LEU A 1068 -6.27 -44.09 -7.54
N ASN A 1069 -5.55 -43.99 -6.42
CA ASN A 1069 -6.20 -44.00 -5.12
C ASN A 1069 -7.05 -42.74 -4.88
N TYR A 1070 -6.71 -41.59 -5.46
CA TYR A 1070 -7.56 -40.39 -5.37
C TYR A 1070 -8.87 -40.58 -6.13
N TYR A 1071 -8.82 -40.83 -7.45
CA TYR A 1071 -10.03 -40.91 -8.28
C TYR A 1071 -10.90 -42.14 -8.01
N PHE A 1072 -10.34 -43.20 -7.41
CA PHE A 1072 -11.07 -44.38 -7.00
C PHE A 1072 -11.29 -44.47 -5.48
N GLY A 1073 -11.18 -43.33 -4.76
CA GLY A 1073 -11.80 -43.10 -3.45
C GLY A 1073 -11.11 -43.71 -2.24
N ARG A 1074 -9.77 -43.78 -2.25
CA ARG A 1074 -8.95 -44.41 -1.19
C ARG A 1074 -7.93 -43.48 -0.53
N MET A 1075 -7.58 -42.36 -1.14
CA MET A 1075 -6.67 -41.36 -0.57
C MET A 1075 -7.14 -39.95 -0.87
N ASP A 1076 -6.71 -39.01 -0.02
CA ASP A 1076 -6.88 -37.58 -0.26
C ASP A 1076 -5.97 -37.10 -1.40
N LYS A 1077 -6.28 -35.90 -1.90
CA LYS A 1077 -5.52 -35.25 -2.98
C LYS A 1077 -4.05 -35.09 -2.59
N THR A 1078 -3.13 -35.47 -3.48
CA THR A 1078 -1.70 -35.24 -3.34
C THR A 1078 -1.30 -34.02 -4.17
N PRO A 1079 -0.93 -32.88 -3.55
CA PRO A 1079 -0.60 -31.65 -4.27
C PRO A 1079 0.56 -31.81 -5.24
N ALA A 1080 0.40 -31.28 -6.44
CA ALA A 1080 1.36 -31.36 -7.52
C ALA A 1080 1.27 -30.15 -8.46
N TYR A 1081 2.29 -29.96 -9.28
CA TYR A 1081 2.44 -28.81 -10.15
C TYR A 1081 2.49 -29.23 -11.62
N ARG A 1082 2.07 -28.33 -12.52
CA ARG A 1082 2.21 -28.57 -13.96
C ARG A 1082 3.69 -28.55 -14.35
N VAL A 1083 4.04 -29.23 -15.44
CA VAL A 1083 5.42 -29.35 -15.91
C VAL A 1083 5.58 -28.58 -17.22
N TRP A 1084 6.51 -27.62 -17.25
CA TRP A 1084 6.86 -26.86 -18.44
C TRP A 1084 7.22 -27.81 -19.60
N GLY A 1085 6.65 -27.57 -20.77
CA GLY A 1085 6.86 -28.37 -21.97
C GLY A 1085 6.11 -29.70 -22.04
N ILE A 1086 5.36 -30.09 -20.99
CA ILE A 1086 4.47 -31.27 -21.01
C ILE A 1086 3.00 -30.87 -20.78
N SER A 1087 2.73 -30.12 -19.71
CA SER A 1087 1.38 -29.68 -19.30
C SER A 1087 1.26 -28.17 -19.05
N TYR A 1088 2.33 -27.42 -19.31
CA TYR A 1088 2.35 -25.97 -19.19
C TYR A 1088 3.24 -25.35 -20.26
N GLY A 1089 2.85 -24.16 -20.73
CA GLY A 1089 3.51 -23.44 -21.81
C GLY A 1089 2.80 -23.59 -23.15
N THR A 1090 3.07 -22.67 -24.06
CA THR A 1090 2.49 -22.62 -25.40
C THR A 1090 3.55 -22.29 -26.44
N SER A 1091 3.57 -23.02 -27.57
CA SER A 1091 4.37 -22.66 -28.75
C SER A 1091 3.58 -22.94 -30.02
N ALA A 1092 4.02 -22.40 -31.16
CA ALA A 1092 3.33 -22.61 -32.44
C ALA A 1092 3.29 -24.09 -32.89
N LEU A 1093 4.23 -24.92 -32.43
CA LEU A 1093 4.33 -26.35 -32.80
C LEU A 1093 3.80 -27.31 -31.74
N THR A 1094 3.86 -26.94 -30.46
CA THR A 1094 3.32 -27.77 -29.36
C THR A 1094 1.86 -27.44 -29.03
N GLY A 1095 1.33 -26.29 -29.48
CA GLY A 1095 0.01 -25.82 -29.11
C GLY A 1095 -0.08 -25.40 -27.64
N ASP A 1096 -1.31 -25.30 -27.11
CA ASP A 1096 -1.56 -25.03 -25.70
C ASP A 1096 -1.50 -26.33 -24.89
N LEU A 1097 -0.45 -26.47 -24.07
CA LEU A 1097 -0.22 -27.67 -23.26
C LEU A 1097 -1.09 -27.73 -22.00
N SER A 1098 -1.82 -26.67 -21.65
CA SER A 1098 -2.68 -26.65 -20.46
C SER A 1098 -3.80 -27.72 -20.51
N VAL A 1099 -4.13 -28.20 -21.71
CA VAL A 1099 -5.08 -29.29 -21.97
C VAL A 1099 -4.56 -30.67 -21.56
N VAL A 1100 -3.25 -30.83 -21.32
CA VAL A 1100 -2.63 -32.07 -20.86
C VAL A 1100 -2.67 -32.08 -19.32
N PRO A 1101 -3.44 -32.97 -18.67
CA PRO A 1101 -3.57 -32.99 -17.22
C PRO A 1101 -2.44 -33.81 -16.59
N PHE A 1102 -1.21 -33.33 -16.74
CA PHE A 1102 -0.03 -33.94 -16.13
C PHE A 1102 0.52 -33.06 -15.00
N PHE A 1103 0.61 -33.62 -13.80
CA PHE A 1103 1.10 -32.91 -12.62
C PHE A 1103 2.10 -33.76 -11.86
N LEU A 1104 3.17 -33.14 -11.39
CA LEU A 1104 4.23 -33.81 -10.67
C LEU A 1104 4.40 -33.19 -9.29
N ASP A 1105 4.38 -34.02 -8.24
CA ASP A 1105 4.70 -33.57 -6.89
C ASP A 1105 6.20 -33.30 -6.77
N ASN A 1106 6.57 -32.43 -5.83
CA ASN A 1106 7.94 -31.94 -5.72
C ASN A 1106 8.97 -33.05 -5.43
N GLN A 1107 8.56 -34.07 -4.66
CA GLN A 1107 9.44 -35.17 -4.27
C GLN A 1107 9.74 -36.08 -5.47
N THR A 1108 8.71 -36.43 -6.25
CA THR A 1108 8.85 -37.21 -7.48
C THR A 1108 9.59 -36.42 -8.56
N ALA A 1109 9.31 -35.13 -8.69
CA ALA A 1109 10.03 -34.25 -9.63
C ALA A 1109 11.52 -34.18 -9.32
N ALA A 1110 11.89 -33.97 -8.06
CA ALA A 1110 13.29 -33.94 -7.65
C ALA A 1110 13.99 -35.29 -7.87
N ALA A 1111 13.26 -36.40 -7.76
CA ALA A 1111 13.80 -37.73 -8.05
C ALA A 1111 14.03 -37.97 -9.55
N ILE A 1112 13.13 -37.51 -10.43
CA ILE A 1112 13.17 -37.83 -11.87
C ILE A 1112 13.91 -36.77 -12.69
N LEU A 1113 13.67 -35.50 -12.42
CA LEU A 1113 14.28 -34.35 -13.10
C LEU A 1113 15.59 -33.92 -12.41
N GLY A 1114 15.78 -34.37 -11.17
CA GLY A 1114 16.79 -33.85 -10.25
C GLY A 1114 16.37 -32.56 -9.55
N PRO A 1115 17.08 -32.14 -8.48
CA PRO A 1115 16.71 -30.95 -7.72
C PRO A 1115 16.59 -29.68 -8.60
N THR A 1116 17.60 -29.41 -9.42
CA THR A 1116 17.60 -28.25 -10.32
C THR A 1116 16.54 -28.36 -11.43
N GLY A 1117 16.38 -29.53 -12.04
CA GLY A 1117 15.35 -29.75 -13.06
C GLY A 1117 13.94 -29.63 -12.49
N ALA A 1118 13.72 -30.02 -11.23
CA ALA A 1118 12.45 -29.87 -10.53
C ALA A 1118 12.14 -28.41 -10.16
N GLU A 1119 13.16 -27.63 -9.80
CA GLU A 1119 13.00 -26.18 -9.60
C GLU A 1119 12.68 -25.46 -10.91
N ASP A 1120 13.36 -25.84 -11.98
CA ASP A 1120 13.22 -25.22 -13.30
C ASP A 1120 11.90 -25.59 -13.98
N LEU A 1121 11.53 -26.87 -14.01
CA LEU A 1121 10.46 -27.34 -14.88
C LEU A 1121 9.09 -27.42 -14.21
N LEU A 1122 8.98 -27.29 -12.87
CA LEU A 1122 7.69 -27.25 -12.19
C LEU A 1122 7.11 -25.83 -12.17
N LYS A 1123 5.88 -25.67 -12.67
CA LYS A 1123 5.14 -24.42 -12.55
C LYS A 1123 4.50 -24.31 -11.16
N ARG A 1124 5.24 -23.74 -10.22
CA ARG A 1124 4.82 -23.51 -8.84
C ARG A 1124 3.86 -22.33 -8.68
#